data_AF-A0A091TR66-F1
#
_entry.id   AF-A0A091TR66-F1
#
_cell.length_a   1.000
_cell.length_b   1.000
_cell.length_c   1.000
_cell.angle_alpha   90.00
_cell.angle_beta   90.00
_cell.angle_gamma   90.00
#
_symmetry.space_group_name_H-M   'P 1'
#
loop_
_entity.id
_entity.type
_entity.pdbx_description
1 polymer ?
#
loop_
_entity_poly.entity_id
_entity_poly.type
_entity_poly.pdbx_seq_one_letter_code
_entity_poly.pdbx_strand_id
1 'polypeptide(L)'
;VEQMDIDCRKFAKDIRRLDREMRSWDAFTGLDTSVKNMITSLRAVNELQNPAIRDRHWHELMQATKVNFTMSEDTTLADLLQLNLHKFEDEVHGIVDKAMKESGMEKVLNTLDTTWATMQFEHEPHARTGIMLLKSDEVLIETLEDNQVQLQNLMTSKYLAFFLQEVSGWQQKLSTTDSVISIWFEVQRTWSHLESIFIGSEDIRSQLPEDSKHFDAIDQDFKKLMADAVKTPNVIEATNKPGLYDKLEALQKRLVLCEKALAEYLETKRLAFPRFYFISSADLLDILSNGNEPVEVSRHLPKLFDSLAKLKFKAVGMSTRDEEYVPLDADCDLSGQVEVWLNRVLASMRSTLRHLIPEAMVTYEEKPREQWVFDYPAQVALTCTQIWWTTEVGIAFSRLEEGYENAMRDYNKKQITQLNALISLLIGNLTAGDRMKIMTICTIDVHARDVVAKLILAKVESAQAFSWQSQLRHRWDEGRRHCYANICDAQLQYSYEYLGNTSRLVITPLTDRCYITLTQSLHLFMGGAPAGPAGTGKTETTKDLGRAVGMMVYVFNCSEQMDYKSCGNIYKGLAQTGAWGCFDEFNRISVEVLSVIAVQVKCVQDAIRARKKTFNFLGETITLIPSVGLFITMNPGYAGRTELPENLKALFRPCAMVVPDFELICEIMLVAEGFIDAKLLARKFITLYTLCKELLSKQDHYDWGLRAIKSVLVVAGSLKRGDPGRAEDQVLMRALRDFNIPKIVTDDLPVFMGLIGDLFPALDVPRKRDLNFEKIIRQSMLELKLQAEESFVLKVVQLEELLQVRHSVFVVGNAGCGKSQV
;
A
#
# COMPACT_ATOMS: atom_id res chain seq x y z
N VAL A 1 -35.28 64.94 4.00
CA VAL A 1 -34.19 65.26 3.04
C VAL A 1 -34.55 64.78 1.64
N GLU A 2 -34.88 63.50 1.45
CA GLU A 2 -35.27 62.95 0.13
C GLU A 2 -36.41 63.70 -0.57
N GLN A 3 -37.50 64.03 0.14
CA GLN A 3 -38.60 64.80 -0.44
C GLN A 3 -38.17 66.20 -0.90
N MET A 4 -37.27 66.86 -0.14
CA MET A 4 -36.72 68.17 -0.52
C MET A 4 -35.78 68.06 -1.72
N ASP A 5 -34.98 66.98 -1.85
CA ASP A 5 -34.16 66.74 -3.04
C ASP A 5 -35.03 66.54 -4.29
N ILE A 6 -36.11 65.75 -4.17
CA ILE A 6 -37.10 65.55 -5.24
C ILE A 6 -37.69 66.89 -5.69
N ASP A 7 -38.08 67.74 -4.73
CA ASP A 7 -38.71 69.03 -5.04
C ASP A 7 -37.69 70.05 -5.57
N CYS A 8 -36.45 70.07 -5.07
CA CYS A 8 -35.35 70.86 -5.66
C CYS A 8 -35.01 70.43 -7.09
N ARG A 9 -35.04 69.12 -7.40
CA ARG A 9 -34.87 68.63 -8.78
C ARG A 9 -36.04 69.02 -9.69
N LYS A 10 -37.27 69.08 -9.17
CA LYS A 10 -38.42 69.65 -9.91
C LYS A 10 -38.21 71.14 -10.17
N PHE A 11 -37.84 71.92 -9.16
CA PHE A 11 -37.53 73.34 -9.32
C PHE A 11 -36.40 73.57 -10.32
N ALA A 12 -35.34 72.76 -10.31
CA ALA A 12 -34.27 72.85 -11.30
C ALA A 12 -34.76 72.57 -12.74
N LYS A 13 -35.71 71.63 -12.91
CA LYS A 13 -36.35 71.37 -14.20
C LYS A 13 -37.24 72.53 -14.64
N ASP A 14 -38.00 73.12 -13.71
CA ASP A 14 -38.89 74.24 -14.01
C ASP A 14 -38.12 75.52 -14.31
N ILE A 15 -37.00 75.78 -13.62
CA ILE A 15 -36.06 76.86 -13.94
C ILE A 15 -35.49 76.66 -15.35
N ARG A 16 -35.12 75.43 -15.74
CA ARG A 16 -34.60 75.15 -17.10
C ARG A 16 -35.65 75.34 -18.21
N ARG A 17 -36.95 75.28 -17.88
CA ARG A 17 -38.07 75.50 -18.81
C ARG A 17 -38.37 76.98 -19.06
N LEU A 18 -37.78 77.89 -18.29
CA LEU A 18 -37.86 79.33 -18.54
C LEU A 18 -37.17 79.70 -19.86
N ASP A 19 -37.60 80.82 -20.44
CA ASP A 19 -37.16 81.26 -21.77
C ASP A 19 -35.63 81.43 -21.85
N ARG A 20 -35.06 81.17 -23.03
CA ARG A 20 -33.61 81.11 -23.24
C ARG A 20 -32.94 82.47 -23.00
N GLU A 21 -33.67 83.57 -23.23
CA GLU A 21 -33.21 84.93 -22.96
C GLU A 21 -33.05 85.23 -21.46
N MET A 22 -33.82 84.57 -20.59
CA MET A 22 -33.74 84.76 -19.14
C MET A 22 -32.48 84.13 -18.53
N ARG A 23 -31.80 83.23 -19.25
CA ARG A 23 -30.63 82.51 -18.73
C ARG A 23 -29.40 83.38 -18.53
N SER A 24 -29.35 84.55 -19.18
CA SER A 24 -28.27 85.54 -19.01
C SER A 24 -28.51 86.48 -17.83
N TRP A 25 -29.68 86.41 -17.18
CA TRP A 25 -30.00 87.30 -16.07
C TRP A 25 -29.30 86.84 -14.80
N ASP A 26 -28.72 87.78 -14.05
CA ASP A 26 -28.08 87.51 -12.77
C ASP A 26 -29.03 86.85 -11.76
N ALA A 27 -30.33 87.20 -11.82
CA ALA A 27 -31.36 86.56 -11.00
C ALA A 27 -31.58 85.08 -11.36
N PHE A 28 -31.49 84.73 -12.65
CA PHE A 28 -31.61 83.35 -13.11
C PHE A 28 -30.38 82.54 -12.72
N THR A 29 -29.18 83.06 -12.98
CA THR A 29 -27.92 82.38 -12.65
C THR A 29 -27.76 82.22 -11.14
N GLY A 30 -28.16 83.22 -10.34
CA GLY A 30 -28.21 83.14 -8.88
C GLY A 30 -29.19 82.07 -8.36
N LEU A 31 -30.40 82.01 -8.94
CA LEU A 31 -31.40 81.01 -8.56
C LEU A 31 -31.01 79.58 -8.98
N ASP A 32 -30.53 79.38 -10.21
CA ASP A 32 -30.06 78.08 -10.71
C ASP A 32 -28.85 77.58 -9.90
N THR A 33 -27.92 78.46 -9.56
CA THR A 33 -26.77 78.13 -8.69
C THR A 33 -27.22 77.77 -7.28
N SER A 34 -28.17 78.52 -6.70
CA SER A 34 -28.71 78.23 -5.37
C SER A 34 -29.42 76.88 -5.31
N VAL A 35 -30.22 76.55 -6.32
CA VAL A 35 -30.91 75.25 -6.42
C VAL A 35 -29.92 74.11 -6.64
N LYS A 36 -28.88 74.28 -7.47
CA LYS A 36 -27.83 73.28 -7.65
C LYS A 36 -27.03 73.04 -6.37
N ASN A 37 -26.60 74.10 -5.69
CA ASN A 37 -25.87 74.01 -4.42
C ASN A 37 -26.73 73.35 -3.33
N MET A 38 -28.04 73.63 -3.33
CA MET A 38 -29.00 72.96 -2.43
C MET A 38 -29.10 71.47 -2.74
N ILE A 39 -29.21 71.05 -4.00
CA ILE A 39 -29.23 69.63 -4.41
C ILE A 39 -27.95 68.92 -3.94
N THR A 40 -26.78 69.50 -4.19
CA THR A 40 -25.50 68.93 -3.76
C THR A 40 -25.39 68.85 -2.24
N SER A 41 -25.81 69.90 -1.53
CA SER A 41 -25.80 69.90 -0.05
C SER A 41 -26.80 68.87 0.51
N LEU A 42 -27.99 68.73 -0.07
CA LEU A 42 -28.97 67.74 0.34
C LEU A 42 -28.47 66.31 0.10
N ARG A 43 -27.72 66.07 -0.98
CA ARG A 43 -27.05 64.78 -1.23
C ARG A 43 -26.00 64.47 -0.17
N ALA A 44 -25.13 65.44 0.14
CA ALA A 44 -24.13 65.30 1.19
C ALA A 44 -24.78 65.06 2.57
N VAL A 45 -25.88 65.76 2.89
CA VAL A 45 -26.68 65.50 4.10
C VAL A 45 -27.24 64.08 4.09
N ASN A 46 -27.74 63.59 2.95
CA ASN A 46 -28.26 62.24 2.83
C ASN A 46 -27.17 61.17 3.05
N GLU A 47 -25.95 61.40 2.54
CA GLU A 47 -24.81 60.53 2.82
C GLU A 47 -24.40 60.58 4.30
N LEU A 48 -24.47 61.76 4.94
CA LEU A 48 -24.23 61.95 6.37
C LEU A 48 -25.32 61.40 7.30
N GLN A 49 -26.46 60.97 6.76
CA GLN A 49 -27.49 60.22 7.51
C GLN A 49 -27.15 58.74 7.65
N ASN A 50 -26.02 58.29 7.11
CA ASN A 50 -25.61 56.89 7.20
C ASN A 50 -25.39 56.48 8.68
N PRO A 51 -26.03 55.39 9.15
CA PRO A 51 -25.92 54.94 10.54
C PRO A 51 -24.52 54.46 10.94
N ALA A 52 -23.58 54.31 9.99
CA ALA A 52 -22.18 54.00 10.26
C ALA A 52 -21.41 55.19 10.86
N ILE A 53 -21.95 56.41 10.77
CA ILE A 53 -21.32 57.63 11.29
C ILE A 53 -21.39 57.63 12.82
N ARG A 54 -20.35 58.19 13.43
CA ARG A 54 -20.09 58.22 14.88
C ARG A 54 -19.53 59.59 15.22
N ASP A 55 -19.46 59.93 16.50
CA ASP A 55 -18.97 61.24 16.96
C ASP A 55 -17.60 61.61 16.39
N ARG A 56 -16.67 60.66 16.26
CA ARG A 56 -15.35 60.88 15.65
C ARG A 56 -15.42 61.36 14.20
N HIS A 57 -16.34 60.82 13.40
CA HIS A 57 -16.54 61.22 12.00
C HIS A 57 -17.14 62.63 11.92
N TRP A 58 -18.02 62.99 12.87
CA TRP A 58 -18.52 64.36 12.99
C TRP A 58 -17.40 65.35 13.36
N HIS A 59 -16.47 64.98 14.23
CA HIS A 59 -15.29 65.81 14.54
C HIS A 59 -14.38 65.98 13.31
N GLU A 60 -14.17 64.94 12.50
CA GLU A 60 -13.42 65.04 11.23
C GLU A 60 -14.12 65.99 10.24
N LEU A 61 -15.46 65.95 10.17
CA LEU A 61 -16.24 66.86 9.34
C LEU A 61 -16.14 68.32 9.85
N MET A 62 -16.16 68.53 11.16
CA MET A 62 -15.97 69.86 11.77
C MET A 62 -14.58 70.43 11.49
N GLN A 63 -13.55 69.59 11.51
CA GLN A 63 -12.19 69.99 11.13
C GLN A 63 -12.09 70.37 9.65
N ALA A 64 -12.73 69.60 8.76
CA ALA A 64 -12.73 69.86 7.32
C ALA A 64 -13.50 71.16 6.97
N THR A 65 -14.68 71.34 7.58
CA THR A 65 -15.54 72.51 7.33
C THR A 65 -15.13 73.76 8.12
N LYS A 66 -14.29 73.60 9.16
CA LYS A 66 -13.88 74.64 10.14
C LYS A 66 -15.05 75.26 10.91
N VAL A 67 -16.17 74.54 11.00
CA VAL A 67 -17.35 74.96 11.75
C VAL A 67 -17.55 74.01 12.92
N ASN A 68 -17.60 74.55 14.13
CA ASN A 68 -17.88 73.77 15.33
C ASN A 68 -19.40 73.70 15.54
N PHE A 69 -19.95 72.50 15.53
CA PHE A 69 -21.33 72.23 15.91
C PHE A 69 -21.36 70.99 16.80
N THR A 70 -22.44 70.74 17.52
CA THR A 70 -22.63 69.49 18.26
C THR A 70 -23.91 68.85 17.75
N MET A 71 -23.82 67.59 17.30
CA MET A 71 -24.99 66.82 16.90
C MET A 71 -25.73 66.39 18.15
N SER A 72 -26.91 66.96 18.37
CA SER A 72 -27.83 66.64 19.46
C SER A 72 -29.24 66.44 18.91
N GLU A 73 -30.18 65.95 19.72
CA GLU A 73 -31.58 65.78 19.30
C GLU A 73 -32.23 67.12 18.85
N ASP A 74 -31.64 68.26 19.24
CA ASP A 74 -32.08 69.61 18.88
C ASP A 74 -31.48 70.12 17.55
N THR A 75 -30.56 69.38 16.91
CA THR A 75 -29.93 69.82 15.65
C THR A 75 -30.93 69.79 14.50
N THR A 76 -31.15 70.94 13.86
CA THR A 76 -32.10 71.07 12.77
C THR A 76 -31.45 70.91 11.39
N LEU A 77 -32.24 70.59 10.37
CA LEU A 77 -31.77 70.57 8.97
C LEU A 77 -31.21 71.93 8.53
N ALA A 78 -31.70 73.04 9.11
CA ALA A 78 -31.19 74.37 8.83
C ALA A 78 -29.73 74.52 9.27
N ASP A 79 -29.36 73.93 10.41
CA ASP A 79 -28.00 73.96 10.94
C ASP A 79 -27.03 73.17 10.04
N LEU A 80 -27.49 72.03 9.50
CA LEU A 80 -26.74 71.23 8.52
C LEU A 80 -26.56 71.94 7.17
N LEU A 81 -27.57 72.68 6.71
CA LEU A 81 -27.49 73.43 5.46
C LEU A 81 -26.60 74.68 5.58
N GLN A 82 -26.45 75.26 6.77
CA GLN A 82 -25.51 76.38 7.02
C GLN A 82 -24.04 75.98 6.86
N LEU A 83 -23.71 74.68 6.92
CA LEU A 83 -22.35 74.17 6.72
C LEU A 83 -21.86 74.28 5.27
N ASN A 84 -22.72 74.68 4.32
CA ASN A 84 -22.38 74.82 2.90
C ASN A 84 -21.71 73.56 2.32
N LEU A 85 -22.28 72.38 2.63
CA LEU A 85 -21.71 71.06 2.31
C LEU A 85 -21.43 70.85 0.81
N HIS A 86 -22.09 71.60 -0.08
CA HIS A 86 -21.77 71.63 -1.52
C HIS A 86 -20.33 72.03 -1.86
N LYS A 87 -19.58 72.64 -0.93
CA LYS A 87 -18.15 72.98 -1.11
C LYS A 87 -17.19 71.89 -0.65
N PHE A 88 -17.70 70.86 0.01
CA PHE A 88 -16.91 69.80 0.66
C PHE A 88 -17.49 68.40 0.33
N GLU A 89 -18.05 68.22 -0.86
CA GLU A 89 -18.72 66.97 -1.27
C GLU A 89 -17.75 65.77 -1.24
N ASP A 90 -16.51 65.96 -1.71
CA ASP A 90 -15.49 64.92 -1.74
C ASP A 90 -15.01 64.52 -0.34
N GLU A 91 -14.85 65.50 0.56
CA GLU A 91 -14.50 65.25 1.97
C GLU A 91 -15.62 64.55 2.72
N VAL A 92 -16.88 64.95 2.50
CA VAL A 92 -18.05 64.27 3.05
C VAL A 92 -18.09 62.83 2.56
N HIS A 93 -17.94 62.60 1.26
CA HIS A 93 -17.93 61.25 0.69
C HIS A 93 -16.80 60.39 1.28
N GLY A 94 -15.60 60.94 1.44
CA GLY A 94 -14.46 60.26 2.05
C GLY A 94 -14.69 59.89 3.52
N ILE A 95 -15.31 60.77 4.31
CA ILE A 95 -15.67 60.51 5.72
C ILE A 95 -16.75 59.43 5.80
N VAL A 96 -17.75 59.47 4.92
CA VAL A 96 -18.82 58.46 4.88
C VAL A 96 -18.28 57.10 4.43
N ASP A 97 -17.40 57.03 3.42
CA ASP A 97 -16.73 55.78 3.04
C ASP A 97 -15.88 55.23 4.18
N LYS A 98 -15.09 56.08 4.84
CA LYS A 98 -14.33 55.69 6.05
C LYS A 98 -15.25 55.13 7.13
N ALA A 99 -16.35 55.81 7.43
CA ALA A 99 -17.33 55.36 8.42
C ALA A 99 -17.96 54.02 8.05
N MET A 100 -18.31 53.81 6.77
CA MET A 100 -18.84 52.53 6.28
C MET A 100 -17.82 51.40 6.41
N LYS A 101 -16.56 51.65 6.08
CA LYS A 101 -15.48 50.66 6.21
C LYS A 101 -15.21 50.34 7.67
N GLU A 102 -15.13 51.33 8.54
CA GLU A 102 -14.99 51.17 9.99
C GLU A 102 -16.15 50.39 10.61
N SER A 103 -17.40 50.68 10.22
CA SER A 103 -18.57 49.91 10.67
C SER A 103 -18.51 48.45 10.19
N GLY A 104 -17.95 48.20 9.01
CA GLY A 104 -17.64 46.85 8.55
C GLY A 104 -16.65 46.13 9.46
N MET A 105 -15.57 46.80 9.88
CA MET A 105 -14.60 46.24 10.83
C MET A 105 -15.23 45.95 12.19
N GLU A 106 -16.04 46.89 12.71
CA GLU A 106 -16.77 46.75 13.97
C GLU A 106 -17.68 45.53 13.97
N LYS A 107 -18.38 45.26 12.85
CA LYS A 107 -19.20 44.04 12.70
C LYS A 107 -18.37 42.76 12.73
N VAL A 108 -17.21 42.74 12.08
CA VAL A 108 -16.31 41.58 12.09
C VAL A 108 -15.77 41.34 13.50
N LEU A 109 -15.31 42.39 14.19
CA LEU A 109 -14.83 42.29 15.58
C LEU A 109 -15.91 41.78 16.54
N ASN A 110 -17.14 42.31 16.45
CA ASN A 110 -18.27 41.80 17.25
C ASN A 110 -18.60 40.33 16.93
N THR A 111 -18.46 39.92 15.68
CA THR A 111 -18.66 38.51 15.28
C THR A 111 -17.57 37.62 15.87
N LEU A 112 -16.31 38.08 15.87
CA LEU A 112 -15.20 37.38 16.52
C LEU A 112 -15.46 37.23 18.03
N ASP A 113 -15.82 38.31 18.72
CA ASP A 113 -16.15 38.26 20.15
C ASP A 113 -17.27 37.25 20.44
N THR A 114 -18.35 37.25 19.64
CA THR A 114 -19.50 36.36 19.84
C THR A 114 -19.12 34.89 19.58
N THR A 115 -18.42 34.62 18.48
CA THR A 115 -17.98 33.27 18.11
C THR A 115 -17.03 32.71 19.16
N TRP A 116 -15.97 33.44 19.52
CA TRP A 116 -14.93 32.95 20.42
C TRP A 116 -15.31 32.97 21.90
N ALA A 117 -16.35 33.73 22.29
CA ALA A 117 -16.94 33.62 23.63
C ALA A 117 -17.69 32.28 23.83
N THR A 118 -18.23 31.70 22.76
CA THR A 118 -19.03 30.47 22.83
C THR A 118 -18.26 29.21 22.42
N MET A 119 -17.19 29.36 21.65
CA MET A 119 -16.36 28.23 21.20
C MET A 119 -15.66 27.54 22.38
N GLN A 120 -15.85 26.23 22.50
CA GLN A 120 -15.32 25.41 23.59
C GLN A 120 -14.58 24.19 23.04
N PHE A 121 -13.57 23.73 23.78
CA PHE A 121 -12.93 22.46 23.48
C PHE A 121 -13.86 21.28 23.79
N GLU A 122 -13.94 20.35 22.85
CA GLU A 122 -14.53 19.04 23.10
C GLU A 122 -13.50 18.09 23.71
N HIS A 123 -13.97 17.17 24.55
CA HIS A 123 -13.14 16.20 25.23
C HIS A 123 -13.59 14.76 24.99
N GLU A 124 -12.63 13.86 24.91
CA GLU A 124 -12.88 12.41 24.83
C GLU A 124 -12.04 11.65 25.88
N PRO A 125 -12.60 10.61 26.52
CA PRO A 125 -11.86 9.82 27.49
C PRO A 125 -10.83 8.91 26.80
N HIS A 126 -9.59 8.95 27.26
CA HIS A 126 -8.54 8.04 26.81
C HIS A 126 -8.90 6.60 27.16
N ALA A 127 -8.84 5.69 26.17
CA ALA A 127 -9.36 4.33 26.28
C ALA A 127 -8.81 3.52 27.47
N ARG A 128 -7.56 3.78 27.89
CA ARG A 128 -6.89 3.01 28.95
C ARG A 128 -6.86 3.71 30.31
N THR A 129 -6.64 5.02 30.32
CA THR A 129 -6.41 5.79 31.55
C THR A 129 -7.65 6.55 32.01
N GLY A 130 -8.67 6.70 31.16
CA GLY A 130 -9.88 7.46 31.42
C GLY A 130 -9.67 8.97 31.49
N ILE A 131 -8.48 9.47 31.14
CA ILE A 131 -8.17 10.90 31.14
C ILE A 131 -8.88 11.58 29.98
N MET A 132 -9.52 12.71 30.24
CA MET A 132 -10.16 13.52 29.21
C MET A 132 -9.10 14.20 28.35
N LEU A 133 -8.96 13.75 27.11
CA LEU A 133 -8.11 14.31 26.07
C LEU A 133 -8.88 15.35 25.26
N LEU A 134 -8.17 16.25 24.58
CA LEU A 134 -8.79 17.17 23.62
C LEU A 134 -9.16 16.39 22.36
N LYS A 135 -10.41 16.53 21.91
CA LYS A 135 -10.88 15.95 20.65
C LYS A 135 -10.52 16.88 19.50
N SER A 136 -10.06 16.33 18.38
CA SER A 136 -9.87 17.11 17.16
C SER A 136 -11.22 17.50 16.56
N ASP A 137 -11.49 18.79 16.49
CA ASP A 137 -12.68 19.34 15.86
C ASP A 137 -12.26 20.10 14.58
N GLU A 138 -12.60 19.55 13.42
CA GLU A 138 -12.30 20.15 12.12
C GLU A 138 -12.97 21.52 11.98
N VAL A 139 -14.20 21.68 12.51
CA VAL A 139 -14.95 22.94 12.42
C VAL A 139 -14.24 24.05 13.21
N LEU A 140 -13.67 23.71 14.37
CA LEU A 140 -12.90 24.64 15.19
C LEU A 140 -11.64 25.12 14.45
N ILE A 141 -10.92 24.21 13.79
CA ILE A 141 -9.69 24.52 13.06
C ILE A 141 -10.00 25.39 11.84
N GLU A 142 -11.00 25.01 11.04
CA GLU A 142 -11.46 25.82 9.90
C GLU A 142 -11.90 27.22 10.33
N THR A 143 -12.67 27.31 11.42
CA THR A 143 -13.11 28.60 11.98
C THR A 143 -11.93 29.46 12.48
N LEU A 144 -10.88 28.84 13.01
CA LEU A 144 -9.65 29.53 13.43
C LEU A 144 -8.90 30.12 12.24
N GLU A 145 -8.66 29.31 11.22
CA GLU A 145 -7.94 29.71 10.01
C GLU A 145 -8.70 30.82 9.26
N ASP A 146 -10.01 30.67 9.08
CA ASP A 146 -10.86 31.68 8.42
C ASP A 146 -10.83 33.01 9.17
N ASN A 147 -10.96 33.00 10.49
CA ASN A 147 -10.94 34.21 11.31
C ASN A 147 -9.55 34.88 11.33
N GLN A 148 -8.47 34.11 11.27
CA GLN A 148 -7.12 34.66 11.10
C GLN A 148 -6.94 35.35 9.75
N VAL A 149 -7.43 34.75 8.66
CA VAL A 149 -7.40 35.38 7.32
C VAL A 149 -8.24 36.65 7.30
N GLN A 150 -9.41 36.66 7.94
CA GLN A 150 -10.24 37.85 8.08
C GLN A 150 -9.50 38.98 8.82
N LEU A 151 -8.84 38.69 9.95
CA LEU A 151 -8.04 39.68 10.68
C LEU A 151 -6.83 40.17 9.87
N GLN A 152 -6.17 39.29 9.12
CA GLN A 152 -5.07 39.67 8.24
C GLN A 152 -5.54 40.65 7.14
N ASN A 153 -6.71 40.42 6.56
CA ASN A 153 -7.31 41.34 5.60
C ASN A 153 -7.61 42.71 6.25
N LEU A 154 -8.13 42.73 7.48
CA LEU A 154 -8.35 43.97 8.23
C LEU A 154 -7.05 44.74 8.49
N MET A 155 -5.96 44.04 8.81
CA MET A 155 -4.63 44.61 9.03
C MET A 155 -4.05 45.34 7.81
N THR A 156 -4.43 44.92 6.59
CA THR A 156 -4.00 45.58 5.34
C THR A 156 -4.83 46.80 4.96
N SER A 157 -5.95 47.05 5.66
CA SER A 157 -6.85 48.14 5.34
C SER A 157 -6.31 49.50 5.75
N LYS A 158 -6.41 50.48 4.86
CA LYS A 158 -6.01 51.88 5.12
C LYS A 158 -6.85 52.58 6.21
N TYR A 159 -7.98 52.00 6.61
CA TYR A 159 -8.90 52.53 7.63
C TYR A 159 -8.72 51.91 9.03
N LEU A 160 -7.66 51.13 9.25
CA LEU A 160 -7.39 50.39 10.48
C LEU A 160 -7.10 51.28 11.71
N ALA A 161 -6.71 52.54 11.52
CA ALA A 161 -6.09 53.37 12.56
C ALA A 161 -6.85 53.39 13.90
N PHE A 162 -8.19 53.46 13.88
CA PHE A 162 -9.02 53.46 15.08
C PHE A 162 -9.06 52.09 15.78
N PHE A 163 -9.14 51.00 15.02
CA PHE A 163 -9.27 49.63 15.53
C PHE A 163 -7.94 48.88 15.66
N LEU A 164 -6.80 49.55 15.43
CA LEU A 164 -5.49 48.91 15.38
C LEU A 164 -5.19 48.09 16.64
N GLN A 165 -5.50 48.62 17.82
CA GLN A 165 -5.24 47.94 19.09
C GLN A 165 -6.11 46.69 19.26
N GLU A 166 -7.40 46.76 18.90
CA GLU A 166 -8.34 45.64 19.01
C GLU A 166 -8.02 44.54 17.99
N VAL A 167 -7.81 44.90 16.71
CA VAL A 167 -7.45 43.97 15.64
C VAL A 167 -6.11 43.32 15.94
N SER A 168 -5.11 44.08 16.38
CA SER A 168 -3.80 43.52 16.76
C SER A 168 -3.91 42.60 17.98
N GLY A 169 -4.77 42.94 18.96
CA GLY A 169 -5.03 42.09 20.12
C GLY A 169 -5.68 40.76 19.73
N TRP A 170 -6.68 40.79 18.85
CA TRP A 170 -7.32 39.59 18.31
C TRP A 170 -6.37 38.75 17.45
N GLN A 171 -5.55 39.39 16.60
CA GLN A 171 -4.54 38.69 15.81
C GLN A 171 -3.56 37.94 16.71
N GLN A 172 -3.07 38.57 17.78
CA GLN A 172 -2.16 37.94 18.71
C GLN A 172 -2.83 36.77 19.46
N LYS A 173 -4.08 36.93 19.90
CA LYS A 173 -4.84 35.87 20.58
C LYS A 173 -5.07 34.65 19.69
N LEU A 174 -5.51 34.85 18.45
CA LEU A 174 -5.77 33.75 17.51
C LEU A 174 -4.47 33.08 17.04
N SER A 175 -3.40 33.85 16.82
CA SER A 175 -2.09 33.30 16.47
C SER A 175 -1.49 32.46 17.61
N THR A 176 -1.64 32.92 18.86
CA THR A 176 -1.25 32.15 20.05
C THR A 176 -2.09 30.88 20.17
N THR A 177 -3.39 30.99 19.92
CA THR A 177 -4.33 29.85 19.96
C THR A 177 -3.93 28.77 18.97
N ASP A 178 -3.63 29.14 17.72
CA ASP A 178 -3.19 28.20 16.67
C ASP A 178 -1.88 27.50 17.02
N SER A 179 -0.88 28.27 17.48
CA SER A 179 0.41 27.73 17.89
C SER A 179 0.28 26.76 19.07
N VAL A 180 -0.55 27.11 20.05
CA VAL A 180 -0.81 26.28 21.24
C VAL A 180 -1.58 25.02 20.88
N ILE A 181 -2.63 25.10 20.04
CA ILE A 181 -3.41 23.95 19.59
C ILE A 181 -2.51 22.96 18.83
N SER A 182 -1.70 23.47 17.90
CA SER A 182 -0.77 22.67 17.11
C SER A 182 0.18 21.86 17.98
N ILE A 183 0.88 22.51 18.92
CA ILE A 183 1.82 21.83 19.81
C ILE A 183 1.12 20.96 20.85
N TRP A 184 -0.08 21.32 21.31
CA TRP A 184 -0.85 20.50 22.26
C TRP A 184 -1.26 19.18 21.62
N PHE A 185 -1.79 19.19 20.39
CA PHE A 185 -2.11 17.95 19.69
C PHE A 185 -0.85 17.11 19.39
N GLU A 186 0.29 17.73 19.12
CA GLU A 186 1.56 17.03 18.98
C GLU A 186 2.00 16.34 20.28
N VAL A 187 1.98 17.07 21.41
CA VAL A 187 2.27 16.55 22.75
C VAL A 187 1.30 15.42 23.13
N GLN A 188 0.00 15.62 22.92
CA GLN A 188 -1.03 14.62 23.22
C GLN A 188 -0.82 13.34 22.42
N ARG A 189 -0.51 13.45 21.12
CA ARG A 189 -0.23 12.31 20.25
C ARG A 189 1.03 11.57 20.67
N THR A 190 2.11 12.31 20.94
CA THR A 190 3.40 11.73 21.36
C THR A 190 3.28 11.06 22.73
N TRP A 191 2.64 11.73 23.68
CA TRP A 191 2.34 11.16 25.00
C TRP A 191 1.46 9.92 24.89
N SER A 192 0.36 9.94 24.13
CA SER A 192 -0.53 8.77 24.00
C SER A 192 0.22 7.55 23.43
N HIS A 193 1.10 7.77 22.46
CA HIS A 193 1.95 6.71 21.92
C HIS A 193 2.90 6.15 22.99
N LEU A 194 3.67 7.00 23.67
CA LEU A 194 4.65 6.59 24.67
C LEU A 194 3.99 6.03 25.95
N GLU A 195 2.81 6.52 26.32
CA GLU A 195 2.01 6.05 27.44
C GLU A 195 1.69 4.57 27.27
N SER A 196 1.17 4.19 26.10
CA SER A 196 0.86 2.79 25.76
C SER A 196 2.04 1.84 25.93
N ILE A 197 3.27 2.35 25.80
CA ILE A 197 4.52 1.59 25.84
C ILE A 197 5.10 1.60 27.26
N PHE A 198 5.44 2.78 27.77
CA PHE A 198 6.11 2.96 29.07
C PHE A 198 5.20 2.75 30.26
N ILE A 199 3.88 2.87 30.14
CA ILE A 199 2.93 2.54 31.22
C ILE A 199 2.24 1.21 30.94
N GLY A 200 2.09 0.81 29.67
CA GLY A 200 1.41 -0.44 29.30
C GLY A 200 2.26 -1.70 29.36
N SER A 201 3.58 -1.58 29.19
CA SER A 201 4.48 -2.73 29.18
C SER A 201 5.43 -2.72 30.37
N GLU A 202 5.17 -3.59 31.35
CA GLU A 202 6.04 -3.77 32.52
C GLU A 202 7.44 -4.27 32.11
N ASP A 203 7.52 -5.08 31.06
CA ASP A 203 8.80 -5.59 30.56
C ASP A 203 9.67 -4.47 30.00
N ILE A 204 9.11 -3.56 29.19
CA ILE A 204 9.85 -2.39 28.69
C ILE A 204 10.29 -1.48 29.85
N ARG A 205 9.44 -1.30 30.88
CA ARG A 205 9.82 -0.53 32.08
C ARG A 205 11.01 -1.14 32.81
N SER A 206 11.11 -2.47 32.84
CA SER A 206 12.23 -3.17 33.46
C SER A 206 13.53 -3.01 32.65
N GLN A 207 13.42 -2.91 31.32
CA GLN A 207 14.56 -2.75 30.41
C GLN A 207 15.05 -1.30 30.31
N LEU A 208 14.16 -0.31 30.43
CA LEU A 208 14.45 1.12 30.36
C LEU A 208 14.02 1.84 31.65
N PRO A 209 14.64 1.55 32.81
CA PRO A 209 14.16 2.05 34.10
C PRO A 209 14.38 3.56 34.29
N GLU A 210 15.43 4.14 33.71
CA GLU A 210 15.68 5.59 33.79
C GLU A 210 14.70 6.38 32.94
N ASP A 211 14.51 5.98 31.67
CA ASP A 211 13.54 6.61 30.77
C ASP A 211 12.10 6.44 31.24
N SER A 212 11.77 5.31 31.87
CA SER A 212 10.46 5.09 32.49
C SER A 212 10.20 6.06 33.63
N LYS A 213 11.20 6.32 34.49
CA LYS A 213 11.08 7.33 35.56
C LYS A 213 10.93 8.74 35.00
N HIS A 214 11.66 9.06 33.92
CA HIS A 214 11.50 10.34 33.24
C HIS A 214 10.09 10.46 32.65
N PHE A 215 9.57 9.40 32.03
CA PHE A 215 8.22 9.37 31.47
C PHE A 215 7.15 9.50 32.55
N ASP A 216 7.30 8.85 33.71
CA ASP A 216 6.35 8.99 34.83
C ASP A 216 6.22 10.45 35.30
N ALA A 217 7.33 11.20 35.30
CA ALA A 217 7.29 12.64 35.61
C ALA A 217 6.59 13.45 34.51
N ILE A 218 6.82 13.12 33.23
CA ILE A 218 6.13 13.76 32.10
C ILE A 218 4.63 13.47 32.16
N ASP A 219 4.26 12.22 32.45
CA ASP A 219 2.90 11.75 32.57
C ASP A 219 2.13 12.48 33.68
N GLN A 220 2.75 12.69 34.84
CA GLN A 220 2.16 13.51 35.90
C GLN A 220 1.96 14.96 35.50
N ASP A 221 2.92 15.57 34.80
CA ASP A 221 2.83 16.95 34.34
C ASP A 221 1.75 17.11 33.27
N PHE A 222 1.66 16.17 32.32
CA PHE A 222 0.62 16.14 31.30
C PHE A 222 -0.78 15.91 31.89
N LYS A 223 -0.92 14.99 32.86
CA LYS A 223 -2.18 14.77 33.59
C LYS A 223 -2.67 16.03 34.31
N LYS A 224 -1.76 16.79 34.94
CA LYS A 224 -2.08 18.09 35.56
C LYS A 224 -2.53 19.12 34.51
N LEU A 225 -1.82 19.20 33.40
CA LEU A 225 -2.16 20.09 32.28
C LEU A 225 -3.57 19.79 31.74
N MET A 226 -3.90 18.51 31.51
CA MET A 226 -5.22 18.09 31.04
C MET A 226 -6.32 18.36 32.07
N ALA A 227 -6.06 18.11 33.37
CA ALA A 227 -7.01 18.42 34.43
C ALA A 227 -7.30 19.93 34.54
N ASP A 228 -6.32 20.79 34.26
CA ASP A 228 -6.52 22.24 34.22
C ASP A 228 -7.18 22.72 32.92
N ALA A 229 -7.01 21.99 31.81
CA ALA A 229 -7.71 22.27 30.55
C ALA A 229 -9.22 22.01 30.67
N VAL A 230 -9.61 20.90 31.28
CA VAL A 230 -11.03 20.53 31.50
C VAL A 230 -11.76 21.57 32.35
N LYS A 231 -11.06 22.28 33.26
CA LYS A 231 -11.65 23.36 34.08
C LYS A 231 -11.92 24.63 33.28
N THR A 232 -11.25 24.84 32.15
CA THR A 232 -11.35 26.05 31.33
C THR A 232 -11.76 25.64 29.91
N PRO A 233 -13.06 25.43 29.65
CA PRO A 233 -13.52 24.88 28.38
C PRO A 233 -13.41 25.88 27.21
N ASN A 234 -13.43 27.19 27.47
CA ASN A 234 -13.32 28.20 26.42
C ASN A 234 -11.94 28.15 25.74
N VAL A 235 -11.94 28.11 24.41
CA VAL A 235 -10.72 27.91 23.61
C VAL A 235 -9.71 29.03 23.83
N ILE A 236 -10.13 30.29 23.72
CA ILE A 236 -9.23 31.45 23.85
C ILE A 236 -8.68 31.56 25.27
N GLU A 237 -9.53 31.38 26.29
CA GLU A 237 -9.11 31.44 27.68
C GLU A 237 -8.14 30.31 28.05
N ALA A 238 -8.36 29.11 27.50
CA ALA A 238 -7.48 27.96 27.72
C ALA A 238 -6.10 28.16 27.07
N THR A 239 -6.06 28.61 25.82
CA THR A 239 -4.81 28.71 25.05
C THR A 239 -3.96 29.95 25.38
N ASN A 240 -4.58 31.06 25.78
CA ASN A 240 -3.87 32.32 26.07
C ASN A 240 -3.38 32.42 27.53
N LYS A 241 -3.34 31.32 28.28
CA LYS A 241 -2.74 31.30 29.62
C LYS A 241 -1.23 31.61 29.54
N PRO A 242 -0.70 32.49 30.41
CA PRO A 242 0.69 32.91 30.36
C PRO A 242 1.65 31.72 30.54
N GLY A 243 2.60 31.57 29.62
CA GLY A 243 3.62 30.52 29.62
C GLY A 243 3.13 29.11 29.29
N LEU A 244 1.89 28.93 28.80
CA LEU A 244 1.37 27.62 28.40
C LEU A 244 2.14 27.03 27.22
N TYR A 245 2.41 27.85 26.20
CA TYR A 245 3.18 27.43 25.03
C TYR A 245 4.56 26.89 25.43
N ASP A 246 5.29 27.63 26.28
CA ASP A 246 6.61 27.23 26.76
C ASP A 246 6.56 25.93 27.57
N LYS A 247 5.50 25.70 28.34
CA LYS A 247 5.27 24.44 29.07
C LYS A 247 5.03 23.27 28.12
N LEU A 248 4.20 23.45 27.09
CA LEU A 248 3.95 22.42 26.08
C LEU A 248 5.22 22.12 25.28
N GLU A 249 6.00 23.15 24.92
CA GLU A 249 7.28 22.98 24.23
C GLU A 249 8.30 22.23 25.09
N ALA A 250 8.37 22.53 26.38
CA ALA A 250 9.21 21.80 27.33
C ALA A 250 8.78 20.33 27.50
N LEU A 251 7.47 20.07 27.54
CA LEU A 251 6.92 18.70 27.55
C LEU A 251 7.29 17.96 26.26
N GLN A 252 7.11 18.59 25.10
CA GLN A 252 7.44 17.97 23.81
C GLN A 252 8.92 17.64 23.71
N LYS A 253 9.81 18.55 24.11
CA LYS A 253 11.27 18.29 24.16
C LYS A 253 11.62 17.09 25.04
N ARG A 254 10.97 16.93 26.19
CA ARG A 254 11.16 15.78 27.09
C ARG A 254 10.59 14.48 26.51
N LEU A 255 9.44 14.54 25.84
CA LEU A 255 8.83 13.39 25.15
C LEU A 255 9.73 12.88 24.01
N VAL A 256 10.29 13.79 23.20
CA VAL A 256 11.23 13.46 22.11
C VAL A 256 12.48 12.73 22.62
N LEU A 257 12.98 13.07 23.82
CA LEU A 257 14.08 12.33 24.43
C LEU A 257 13.70 10.88 24.75
N CYS A 258 12.48 10.66 25.27
CA CYS A 258 11.98 9.31 25.55
C CYS A 258 11.76 8.51 24.26
N GLU A 259 11.25 9.15 23.20
CA GLU A 259 11.08 8.53 21.87
C GLU A 259 12.43 8.13 21.28
N LYS A 260 13.46 8.98 21.42
CA LYS A 260 14.81 8.67 20.98
C LYS A 260 15.41 7.48 21.73
N ALA A 261 15.27 7.45 23.06
CA ALA A 261 15.73 6.32 23.87
C ALA A 261 15.02 5.01 23.48
N LEU A 262 13.71 5.09 23.23
CA LEU A 262 12.93 3.95 22.72
C LEU A 262 13.42 3.50 21.34
N ALA A 263 13.68 4.43 20.41
CA ALA A 263 14.18 4.09 19.08
C ALA A 263 15.56 3.41 19.13
N GLU A 264 16.46 3.88 19.99
CA GLU A 264 17.77 3.24 20.24
C GLU A 264 17.59 1.84 20.84
N TYR A 265 16.70 1.67 21.82
CA TYR A 265 16.35 0.37 22.38
C TYR A 265 15.82 -0.60 21.32
N LEU A 266 14.86 -0.17 20.50
CA LEU A 266 14.33 -1.00 19.41
C LEU A 266 15.42 -1.40 18.41
N GLU A 267 16.37 -0.51 18.12
CA GLU A 267 17.51 -0.83 17.25
C GLU A 267 18.40 -1.92 17.88
N THR A 268 18.64 -1.90 19.20
CA THR A 268 19.38 -3.00 19.86
C THR A 268 18.67 -4.35 19.70
N LYS A 269 17.33 -4.36 19.78
CA LYS A 269 16.52 -5.57 19.58
C LYS A 269 16.55 -6.03 18.12
N ARG A 270 16.53 -5.11 17.16
CA ARG A 270 16.72 -5.44 15.73
C ARG A 270 18.09 -6.03 15.44
N LEU A 271 19.16 -5.53 16.07
CA LEU A 271 20.49 -6.11 15.94
C LEU A 271 20.57 -7.53 16.54
N ALA A 272 19.86 -7.77 17.65
CA ALA A 272 19.82 -9.10 18.29
C ALA A 272 19.01 -10.14 17.49
N PHE A 273 17.91 -9.72 16.86
CA PHE A 273 17.15 -10.54 15.91
C PHE A 273 16.84 -9.77 14.62
N PRO A 274 17.71 -9.88 13.59
CA PRO A 274 17.65 -9.07 12.37
C PRO A 274 16.38 -9.18 11.52
N ARG A 275 15.49 -10.15 11.77
CA ARG A 275 14.19 -10.18 11.08
C ARG A 275 13.24 -9.07 11.55
N PHE A 276 13.50 -8.45 12.69
CA PHE A 276 12.73 -7.31 13.17
C PHE A 276 12.90 -6.05 12.30
N TYR A 277 13.89 -5.99 11.39
CA TYR A 277 13.97 -4.94 10.38
C TYR A 277 12.84 -4.99 9.33
N PHE A 278 12.11 -6.10 9.23
CA PHE A 278 11.08 -6.32 8.21
C PHE A 278 9.63 -6.18 8.72
N ILE A 279 9.46 -5.80 9.98
CA ILE A 279 8.15 -5.54 10.59
C ILE A 279 8.04 -4.07 11.01
N SER A 280 6.81 -3.61 11.24
CA SER A 280 6.58 -2.26 11.74
C SER A 280 7.10 -2.10 13.18
N SER A 281 7.46 -0.89 13.59
CA SER A 281 7.84 -0.61 14.97
C SER A 281 6.71 -0.94 15.96
N ALA A 282 5.45 -0.79 15.56
CA ALA A 282 4.28 -1.15 16.37
C ALA A 282 4.20 -2.66 16.62
N ASP A 283 4.38 -3.47 15.57
CA ASP A 283 4.43 -4.94 15.70
C ASP A 283 5.62 -5.39 16.55
N LEU A 284 6.78 -4.75 16.39
CA LEU A 284 7.96 -5.05 17.19
C LEU A 284 7.71 -4.77 18.68
N LEU A 285 7.07 -3.64 19.00
CA LEU A 285 6.72 -3.30 20.38
C LEU A 285 5.75 -4.32 20.98
N ASP A 286 4.74 -4.74 20.23
CA ASP A 286 3.77 -5.76 20.68
C ASP A 286 4.42 -7.13 20.91
N ILE A 287 5.39 -7.51 20.06
CA ILE A 287 6.19 -8.73 20.27
C ILE A 287 7.05 -8.62 21.53
N LEU A 288 7.67 -7.46 21.77
CA LEU A 288 8.52 -7.24 22.94
C LEU A 288 7.70 -7.19 24.23
N SER A 289 6.53 -6.53 24.25
CA SER A 289 5.67 -6.46 25.43
C SER A 289 5.13 -7.83 25.84
N ASN A 290 4.85 -8.69 24.87
CA ASN A 290 4.34 -10.04 25.10
C ASN A 290 5.43 -11.11 24.99
N GLY A 291 6.71 -10.73 25.07
CA GLY A 291 7.84 -11.64 24.78
C GLY A 291 7.92 -12.88 25.66
N ASN A 292 7.37 -12.80 26.87
CA ASN A 292 7.27 -13.90 27.85
C ASN A 292 6.07 -14.84 27.60
N GLU A 293 5.16 -14.48 26.68
CA GLU A 293 3.99 -15.26 26.30
C GLU A 293 4.08 -15.70 24.83
N PRO A 294 4.72 -16.85 24.54
CA PRO A 294 4.92 -17.31 23.16
C PRO A 294 3.64 -17.49 22.35
N VAL A 295 2.50 -17.71 23.03
CA VAL A 295 1.18 -17.83 22.40
C VAL A 295 0.74 -16.50 21.78
N GLU A 296 0.95 -15.37 22.45
CA GLU A 296 0.58 -14.06 21.91
C GLU A 296 1.54 -13.64 20.79
N VAL A 297 2.84 -13.90 20.96
CA VAL A 297 3.85 -13.66 19.89
C VAL A 297 3.57 -14.51 18.65
N SER A 298 2.92 -15.67 18.78
CA SER A 298 2.63 -16.57 17.66
C SER A 298 1.83 -15.90 16.53
N ARG A 299 1.01 -14.89 16.86
CA ARG A 299 0.22 -14.10 15.89
C ARG A 299 1.10 -13.33 14.90
N HIS A 300 2.32 -13.01 15.28
CA HIS A 300 3.29 -12.29 14.46
C HIS A 300 4.26 -13.18 13.70
N LEU A 301 4.30 -14.49 13.97
CA LEU A 301 5.19 -15.42 13.27
C LEU A 301 5.03 -15.38 11.74
N PRO A 302 3.82 -15.27 11.16
CA PRO A 302 3.68 -15.13 9.71
C PRO A 302 4.28 -13.85 9.11
N LYS A 303 4.59 -12.84 9.94
CA LYS A 303 5.30 -11.62 9.51
C LYS A 303 6.82 -11.81 9.54
N LEU A 304 7.31 -12.68 10.44
CA LEU A 304 8.73 -12.96 10.65
C LEU A 304 9.25 -14.13 9.79
N PHE A 305 8.39 -15.07 9.44
CA PHE A 305 8.69 -16.29 8.68
C PHE A 305 7.67 -16.45 7.55
N ASP A 306 8.08 -17.05 6.42
CA ASP A 306 7.21 -17.15 5.23
C ASP A 306 5.94 -17.98 5.48
N SER A 307 6.09 -19.15 6.13
CA SER A 307 4.97 -20.10 6.30
C SER A 307 4.68 -20.54 7.73
N LEU A 308 5.49 -20.13 8.72
CA LEU A 308 5.24 -20.50 10.12
C LEU A 308 4.05 -19.71 10.68
N ALA A 309 2.98 -20.40 11.03
CA ALA A 309 1.77 -19.78 11.58
C ALA A 309 1.60 -20.01 13.07
N LYS A 310 1.87 -21.23 13.55
CA LYS A 310 1.71 -21.61 14.95
C LYS A 310 2.90 -22.47 15.38
N LEU A 311 3.27 -22.32 16.65
CA LEU A 311 4.13 -23.25 17.37
C LEU A 311 3.24 -24.00 18.37
N LYS A 312 3.27 -25.33 18.36
CA LYS A 312 2.53 -26.12 19.37
C LYS A 312 3.17 -25.91 20.75
N PHE A 313 2.38 -25.96 21.83
CA PHE A 313 2.88 -25.81 23.22
C PHE A 313 4.17 -26.63 23.46
N LYS A 314 5.19 -25.98 24.05
CA LYS A 314 6.59 -26.46 24.20
C LYS A 314 7.44 -26.53 22.91
N ALA A 315 6.98 -25.92 21.81
CA ALA A 315 7.63 -25.97 20.49
C ALA A 315 8.16 -27.37 20.14
N VAL A 316 7.22 -28.31 20.11
CA VAL A 316 7.45 -29.71 19.67
C VAL A 316 7.29 -29.87 18.15
N GLY A 317 6.82 -28.82 17.47
CA GLY A 317 6.51 -28.86 16.05
C GLY A 317 6.09 -27.50 15.51
N MET A 318 6.30 -27.30 14.22
CA MET A 318 5.88 -26.14 13.46
C MET A 318 4.61 -26.44 12.66
N SER A 319 3.71 -25.46 12.56
CA SER A 319 2.48 -25.58 11.77
C SER A 319 2.29 -24.40 10.85
N THR A 320 1.87 -24.67 9.62
CA THR A 320 1.56 -23.63 8.63
C THR A 320 0.11 -23.15 8.73
N ARG A 321 -0.24 -22.11 7.97
CA ARG A 321 -1.63 -21.64 7.83
C ARG A 321 -2.54 -22.68 7.19
N ASP A 322 -1.96 -23.52 6.33
CA ASP A 322 -2.65 -24.61 5.64
C ASP A 322 -2.66 -25.92 6.48
N GLU A 323 -2.34 -25.79 7.78
CA GLU A 323 -2.34 -26.87 8.79
C GLU A 323 -1.39 -28.04 8.45
N GLU A 324 -0.35 -27.82 7.63
CA GLU A 324 0.79 -28.75 7.51
C GLU A 324 1.59 -28.71 8.82
N TYR A 325 1.73 -29.87 9.46
CA TYR A 325 2.47 -30.03 10.71
C TYR A 325 3.82 -30.71 10.44
N VAL A 326 4.90 -30.12 10.97
CA VAL A 326 6.23 -30.73 10.93
C VAL A 326 6.76 -30.84 12.36
N PRO A 327 7.01 -32.07 12.87
CA PRO A 327 7.63 -32.26 14.17
C PRO A 327 9.06 -31.73 14.16
N LEU A 328 9.48 -31.06 15.24
CA LEU A 328 10.87 -30.63 15.39
C LEU A 328 11.75 -31.83 15.78
N ASP A 329 13.01 -31.78 15.36
CA ASP A 329 14.03 -32.80 15.69
C ASP A 329 14.39 -32.80 17.19
N ALA A 330 14.21 -31.68 17.87
CA ALA A 330 14.32 -31.54 19.31
C ALA A 330 13.37 -30.44 19.84
N ASP A 331 12.91 -30.59 21.09
CA ASP A 331 12.10 -29.59 21.77
C ASP A 331 12.84 -28.24 21.84
N CYS A 332 12.18 -27.17 21.40
CA CYS A 332 12.76 -25.82 21.44
C CYS A 332 12.32 -25.07 22.70
N ASP A 333 13.27 -24.64 23.52
CA ASP A 333 13.00 -23.82 24.70
C ASP A 333 12.62 -22.38 24.30
N LEU A 334 11.41 -21.97 24.68
CA LEU A 334 10.83 -20.65 24.41
C LEU A 334 10.93 -19.67 25.60
N SER A 335 11.77 -19.97 26.60
CA SER A 335 11.93 -19.11 27.77
C SER A 335 12.88 -17.93 27.56
N GLY A 336 12.72 -16.86 28.35
CA GLY A 336 13.60 -15.69 28.30
C GLY A 336 13.26 -14.69 27.19
N GLN A 337 14.24 -13.86 26.82
CA GLN A 337 14.03 -12.75 25.87
C GLN A 337 13.59 -13.25 24.47
N VAL A 338 12.65 -12.52 23.87
CA VAL A 338 11.98 -12.95 22.63
C VAL A 338 12.90 -13.12 21.44
N GLU A 339 13.85 -12.20 21.26
CA GLU A 339 14.89 -12.29 20.25
C GLU A 339 15.75 -13.56 20.38
N VAL A 340 15.98 -14.04 21.61
CA VAL A 340 16.84 -15.20 21.87
C VAL A 340 16.11 -16.49 21.53
N TRP A 341 14.86 -16.65 21.99
CA TRP A 341 14.11 -17.84 21.65
C TRP A 341 13.66 -17.85 20.18
N LEU A 342 13.39 -16.72 19.54
CA LEU A 342 13.13 -16.66 18.10
C LEU A 342 14.35 -17.13 17.28
N ASN A 343 15.56 -16.76 17.69
CA ASN A 343 16.79 -17.29 17.09
C ASN A 343 16.92 -18.81 17.28
N ARG A 344 16.55 -19.35 18.45
CA ARG A 344 16.52 -20.80 18.71
C ARG A 344 15.49 -21.52 17.83
N VAL A 345 14.29 -20.95 17.66
CA VAL A 345 13.26 -21.48 16.76
C VAL A 345 13.78 -21.53 15.32
N LEU A 346 14.44 -20.48 14.84
CA LEU A 346 15.05 -20.47 13.50
C LEU A 346 16.14 -21.54 13.34
N ALA A 347 16.97 -21.73 14.36
CA ALA A 347 18.01 -22.76 14.34
C ALA A 347 17.42 -24.18 14.36
N SER A 348 16.42 -24.42 15.21
CA SER A 348 15.70 -25.71 15.30
C SER A 348 15.00 -26.05 13.99
N MET A 349 14.27 -25.10 13.38
CA MET A 349 13.66 -25.26 12.07
C MET A 349 14.66 -25.73 11.00
N ARG A 350 15.83 -25.08 10.94
CA ARG A 350 16.90 -25.43 9.99
C ARG A 350 17.50 -26.80 10.29
N SER A 351 17.68 -27.15 11.56
CA SER A 351 18.17 -28.45 12.00
C SER A 351 17.20 -29.58 11.62
N THR A 352 15.92 -29.39 11.91
CA THR A 352 14.83 -30.33 11.57
C THR A 352 14.80 -30.65 10.08
N LEU A 353 14.79 -29.63 9.21
CA LEU A 353 14.82 -29.86 7.75
C LEU A 353 16.11 -30.54 7.28
N ARG A 354 17.25 -30.20 7.88
CA ARG A 354 18.53 -30.86 7.58
C ARG A 354 18.55 -32.33 8.02
N HIS A 355 17.79 -32.69 9.05
CA HIS A 355 17.63 -34.06 9.52
C HIS A 355 16.66 -34.88 8.64
N LEU A 356 15.51 -34.30 8.30
CA LEU A 356 14.46 -34.99 7.54
C LEU A 356 14.83 -35.29 6.08
N ILE A 357 15.63 -34.43 5.42
CA ILE A 357 16.03 -34.64 4.02
C ILE A 357 16.76 -35.98 3.80
N PRO A 358 17.86 -36.30 4.50
CA PRO A 358 18.55 -37.57 4.30
C PRO A 358 17.70 -38.79 4.73
N GLU A 359 16.84 -38.66 5.74
CA GLU A 359 15.89 -39.73 6.11
C GLU A 359 14.89 -40.03 4.97
N ALA A 360 14.32 -38.97 4.39
CA ALA A 360 13.44 -39.07 3.23
C ALA A 360 14.14 -39.68 2.00
N MET A 361 15.43 -39.37 1.81
CA MET A 361 16.22 -39.93 0.71
C MET A 361 16.40 -41.45 0.83
N VAL A 362 16.65 -41.97 2.03
CA VAL A 362 16.84 -43.41 2.26
C VAL A 362 15.56 -44.19 1.95
N THR A 363 14.41 -43.68 2.40
CA THR A 363 13.11 -44.35 2.25
C THR A 363 12.48 -44.20 0.85
N TYR A 364 13.02 -43.33 -0.01
CA TYR A 364 12.46 -43.03 -1.34
C TYR A 364 12.35 -44.27 -2.25
N GLU A 365 13.33 -45.18 -2.20
CA GLU A 365 13.33 -46.40 -3.01
C GLU A 365 12.55 -47.56 -2.35
N GLU A 366 12.19 -47.43 -1.07
CA GLU A 366 11.53 -48.51 -0.31
C GLU A 366 10.03 -48.62 -0.58
N LYS A 367 9.40 -47.53 -1.04
CA LYS A 367 7.95 -47.44 -1.26
C LYS A 367 7.61 -46.87 -2.63
N PRO A 368 6.43 -47.20 -3.20
CA PRO A 368 5.91 -46.50 -4.37
C PRO A 368 5.81 -44.99 -4.13
N ARG A 369 6.17 -44.20 -5.14
CA ARG A 369 6.32 -42.76 -5.00
C ARG A 369 5.02 -42.07 -4.60
N GLU A 370 3.90 -42.52 -5.15
CA GLU A 370 2.54 -42.06 -4.85
C GLU A 370 2.09 -42.33 -3.41
N GLN A 371 2.80 -43.19 -2.67
CA GLN A 371 2.59 -43.42 -1.23
C GLN A 371 3.64 -42.68 -0.40
N TRP A 372 4.92 -42.81 -0.78
CA TRP A 372 6.06 -42.18 -0.12
C TRP A 372 5.91 -40.66 0.03
N VAL A 373 5.33 -40.00 -0.98
CA VAL A 373 5.13 -38.54 -0.93
C VAL A 373 4.38 -38.11 0.33
N PHE A 374 3.45 -38.91 0.87
CA PHE A 374 2.66 -38.56 2.06
C PHE A 374 3.40 -38.75 3.39
N ASP A 375 4.51 -39.48 3.41
CA ASP A 375 5.28 -39.77 4.64
C ASP A 375 6.04 -38.54 5.16
N TYR A 376 6.38 -37.59 4.27
CA TYR A 376 7.23 -36.43 4.58
C TYR A 376 6.53 -35.10 4.30
N PRO A 377 6.92 -33.99 4.97
CA PRO A 377 6.42 -32.65 4.64
C PRO A 377 6.66 -32.27 3.18
N ALA A 378 5.80 -31.42 2.61
CA ALA A 378 5.81 -31.05 1.19
C ALA A 378 7.18 -30.57 0.70
N GLN A 379 7.83 -29.67 1.45
CA GLN A 379 9.15 -29.13 1.10
C GLN A 379 10.25 -30.21 1.10
N VAL A 380 10.20 -31.15 2.06
CA VAL A 380 11.17 -32.26 2.15
C VAL A 380 10.97 -33.23 0.99
N ALA A 381 9.72 -33.64 0.76
CA ALA A 381 9.36 -34.55 -0.34
C ALA A 381 9.75 -33.98 -1.71
N LEU A 382 9.53 -32.68 -1.93
CA LEU A 382 9.93 -31.98 -3.16
C LEU A 382 11.46 -31.94 -3.31
N THR A 383 12.18 -31.52 -2.28
CA THR A 383 13.65 -31.40 -2.33
C THR A 383 14.30 -32.77 -2.57
N CYS A 384 13.82 -33.81 -1.88
CA CYS A 384 14.29 -35.18 -2.05
C CYS A 384 14.00 -35.71 -3.46
N THR A 385 12.81 -35.42 -4.02
CA THR A 385 12.49 -35.73 -5.42
C THR A 385 13.51 -35.10 -6.39
N GLN A 386 13.88 -33.84 -6.20
CA GLN A 386 14.85 -33.15 -7.08
C GLN A 386 16.27 -33.71 -6.96
N ILE A 387 16.67 -34.15 -5.76
CA ILE A 387 17.94 -34.84 -5.53
C ILE A 387 17.96 -36.19 -6.25
N TRP A 388 16.89 -36.98 -6.12
CA TRP A 388 16.77 -38.27 -6.80
C TRP A 388 16.73 -38.12 -8.31
N TRP A 389 16.01 -37.14 -8.84
CA TRP A 389 16.04 -36.83 -10.27
C TRP A 389 17.47 -36.56 -10.78
N THR A 390 18.23 -35.73 -10.06
CA THR A 390 19.63 -35.46 -10.42
C THR A 390 20.50 -36.73 -10.36
N THR A 391 20.26 -37.57 -9.36
CA THR A 391 21.00 -38.82 -9.13
C THR A 391 20.70 -39.86 -10.22
N GLU A 392 19.42 -40.09 -10.53
CA GLU A 392 18.99 -41.06 -11.54
C GLU A 392 19.40 -40.65 -12.96
N VAL A 393 19.35 -39.36 -13.29
CA VAL A 393 19.90 -38.86 -14.57
C VAL A 393 21.41 -39.08 -14.62
N GLY A 394 22.11 -38.85 -13.51
CA GLY A 394 23.55 -39.16 -13.39
C GLY A 394 23.85 -40.63 -13.65
N ILE A 395 23.08 -41.55 -13.03
CA ILE A 395 23.19 -42.99 -13.25
C ILE A 395 22.90 -43.34 -14.72
N ALA A 396 21.90 -42.71 -15.35
CA ALA A 396 21.59 -42.93 -16.75
C ALA A 396 22.74 -42.48 -17.68
N PHE A 397 23.42 -41.37 -17.38
CA PHE A 397 24.64 -40.96 -18.09
C PHE A 397 25.79 -41.96 -17.89
N SER A 398 26.04 -42.42 -16.66
CA SER A 398 27.08 -43.44 -16.42
C SER A 398 26.80 -44.74 -17.18
N ARG A 399 25.54 -45.18 -17.24
CA ARG A 399 25.14 -46.35 -18.03
C ARG A 399 25.30 -46.13 -19.54
N LEU A 400 25.07 -44.91 -20.05
CA LEU A 400 25.35 -44.58 -21.44
C LEU A 400 26.86 -44.71 -21.74
N GLU A 401 27.72 -44.22 -20.84
CA GLU A 401 29.18 -44.35 -20.96
C GLU A 401 29.64 -45.82 -20.91
N GLU A 402 28.94 -46.68 -20.16
CA GLU A 402 29.15 -48.13 -20.13
C GLU A 402 28.61 -48.87 -21.37
N GLY A 403 27.94 -48.18 -22.30
CA GLY A 403 27.43 -48.73 -23.56
C GLY A 403 25.95 -49.11 -23.57
N TYR A 404 25.17 -48.82 -22.51
CA TYR A 404 23.72 -49.04 -22.48
C TYR A 404 22.95 -47.91 -23.18
N GLU A 405 22.91 -47.93 -24.52
CA GLU A 405 22.34 -46.85 -25.36
C GLU A 405 20.89 -46.43 -25.03
N ASN A 406 20.09 -47.31 -24.41
CA ASN A 406 18.69 -47.02 -24.06
C ASN A 406 18.48 -46.48 -22.64
N ALA A 407 19.54 -46.34 -21.83
CA ALA A 407 19.42 -46.00 -20.40
C ALA A 407 18.59 -44.72 -20.14
N MET A 408 18.84 -43.64 -20.90
CA MET A 408 18.06 -42.40 -20.79
C MET A 408 16.60 -42.56 -21.24
N ARG A 409 16.32 -43.37 -22.27
CA ARG A 409 14.95 -43.62 -22.75
C ARG A 409 14.15 -44.44 -21.74
N ASP A 410 14.77 -45.43 -21.13
CA ASP A 410 14.13 -46.27 -20.13
C ASP A 410 13.85 -45.48 -18.84
N TYR A 411 14.78 -44.58 -18.46
CA TYR A 411 14.52 -43.62 -17.38
C TYR A 411 13.35 -42.69 -17.70
N ASN A 412 13.28 -42.14 -18.91
CA ASN A 412 12.17 -41.27 -19.30
C ASN A 412 10.81 -41.99 -19.25
N LYS A 413 10.74 -43.26 -19.65
CA LYS A 413 9.52 -44.08 -19.49
C LYS A 413 9.13 -44.27 -18.02
N LYS A 414 10.11 -44.50 -17.13
CA LYS A 414 9.90 -44.57 -15.68
C LYS A 414 9.29 -43.26 -15.15
N GLN A 415 9.86 -42.11 -15.54
CA GLN A 415 9.35 -40.79 -15.15
C GLN A 415 7.91 -40.56 -15.60
N ILE A 416 7.57 -40.88 -16.85
CA ILE A 416 6.21 -40.74 -17.38
C ILE A 416 5.21 -41.59 -16.57
N THR A 417 5.60 -42.82 -16.22
CA THR A 417 4.74 -43.73 -15.44
C THR A 417 4.49 -43.18 -14.04
N GLN A 418 5.53 -42.71 -13.35
CA GLN A 418 5.41 -42.10 -12.02
C GLN A 418 4.59 -40.81 -12.04
N LEU A 419 4.81 -39.95 -13.04
CA LEU A 419 4.06 -38.70 -13.20
C LEU A 419 2.57 -38.98 -13.41
N ASN A 420 2.22 -39.95 -14.26
CA ASN A 420 0.82 -40.33 -14.50
C ASN A 420 0.14 -40.89 -13.23
N ALA A 421 0.88 -41.60 -12.38
CA ALA A 421 0.37 -42.05 -11.09
C ALA A 421 0.04 -40.86 -10.17
N LEU A 422 0.92 -39.85 -10.10
CA LEU A 422 0.67 -38.62 -9.33
C LEU A 422 -0.49 -37.78 -9.89
N ILE A 423 -0.60 -37.66 -11.21
CA ILE A 423 -1.74 -36.97 -11.87
C ILE A 423 -3.06 -37.65 -11.50
N SER A 424 -3.07 -38.99 -11.48
CA SER A 424 -4.27 -39.76 -11.12
C SER A 424 -4.71 -39.49 -9.67
N LEU A 425 -3.78 -39.24 -8.75
CA LEU A 425 -4.12 -38.84 -7.37
C LEU A 425 -4.85 -37.49 -7.30
N LEU A 426 -4.56 -36.53 -8.19
CA LEU A 426 -5.16 -35.19 -8.18
C LEU A 426 -6.67 -35.20 -8.47
N ILE A 427 -7.13 -36.20 -9.21
CA ILE A 427 -8.55 -36.42 -9.51
C ILE A 427 -9.28 -37.07 -8.32
N GLY A 428 -8.54 -37.73 -7.42
CA GLY A 428 -9.06 -38.40 -6.24
C GLY A 428 -9.42 -37.45 -5.08
N ASN A 429 -9.88 -38.06 -3.98
CA ASN A 429 -10.21 -37.37 -2.75
C ASN A 429 -8.94 -37.08 -1.94
N LEU A 430 -8.43 -35.85 -2.06
CA LEU A 430 -7.29 -35.35 -1.29
C LEU A 430 -7.71 -34.17 -0.40
N THR A 431 -6.99 -33.97 0.71
CA THR A 431 -7.08 -32.72 1.47
C THR A 431 -6.58 -31.55 0.62
N ALA A 432 -6.90 -30.30 1.01
CA ALA A 432 -6.42 -29.12 0.29
C ALA A 432 -4.88 -29.07 0.26
N GLY A 433 -4.23 -29.33 1.39
CA GLY A 433 -2.77 -29.39 1.52
C GLY A 433 -2.15 -30.51 0.68
N ASP A 434 -2.66 -31.74 0.79
CA ASP A 434 -2.13 -32.87 0.01
C ASP A 434 -2.23 -32.62 -1.48
N ARG A 435 -3.36 -32.07 -1.94
CA ARG A 435 -3.52 -31.70 -3.35
C ARG A 435 -2.48 -30.67 -3.77
N MET A 436 -2.30 -29.59 -3.00
CA MET A 436 -1.30 -28.57 -3.30
C MET A 436 0.12 -29.12 -3.36
N LYS A 437 0.44 -30.08 -2.50
CA LYS A 437 1.73 -30.79 -2.48
C LYS A 437 1.94 -31.62 -3.75
N ILE A 438 0.95 -32.41 -4.15
CA ILE A 438 1.03 -33.20 -5.39
C ILE A 438 1.09 -32.28 -6.61
N MET A 439 0.29 -31.21 -6.68
CA MET A 439 0.33 -30.21 -7.76
C MET A 439 1.73 -29.60 -7.91
N THR A 440 2.34 -29.28 -6.78
CA THR A 440 3.69 -28.69 -6.68
C THR A 440 4.75 -29.64 -7.21
N ILE A 441 4.71 -30.91 -6.79
CA ILE A 441 5.64 -31.94 -7.28
C ILE A 441 5.43 -32.19 -8.78
N CYS A 442 4.18 -32.37 -9.24
CA CYS A 442 3.86 -32.54 -10.65
C CYS A 442 4.39 -31.40 -11.53
N THR A 443 4.28 -30.15 -11.06
CA THR A 443 4.77 -28.97 -11.80
C THR A 443 6.28 -29.07 -12.08
N ILE A 444 7.07 -29.48 -11.09
CA ILE A 444 8.52 -29.64 -11.24
C ILE A 444 8.88 -30.91 -12.04
N ASP A 445 8.14 -31.99 -11.84
CA ASP A 445 8.32 -33.26 -12.54
C ASP A 445 8.08 -33.15 -14.05
N VAL A 446 7.09 -32.37 -14.48
CA VAL A 446 6.85 -32.13 -15.92
C VAL A 446 8.08 -31.47 -16.56
N HIS A 447 8.65 -30.45 -15.89
CA HIS A 447 9.89 -29.84 -16.34
C HIS A 447 11.05 -30.85 -16.37
N ALA A 448 11.23 -31.65 -15.31
CA ALA A 448 12.26 -32.68 -15.24
C ALA A 448 12.15 -33.73 -16.37
N ARG A 449 10.93 -34.20 -16.65
CA ARG A 449 10.60 -35.09 -17.79
C ARG A 449 10.99 -34.45 -19.12
N ASP A 450 10.63 -33.18 -19.33
CA ASP A 450 10.88 -32.47 -20.59
C ASP A 450 12.37 -32.20 -20.82
N VAL A 451 13.13 -31.94 -19.76
CA VAL A 451 14.59 -31.85 -19.83
C VAL A 451 15.16 -33.19 -20.32
N VAL A 452 14.77 -34.31 -19.72
CA VAL A 452 15.27 -35.65 -20.14
C VAL A 452 14.86 -35.97 -21.58
N ALA A 453 13.62 -35.66 -21.98
CA ALA A 453 13.16 -35.83 -23.35
C ALA A 453 13.97 -34.99 -24.35
N LYS A 454 14.32 -33.74 -23.99
CA LYS A 454 15.20 -32.87 -24.79
C LYS A 454 16.61 -33.43 -24.89
N LEU A 455 17.17 -33.98 -23.81
CA LEU A 455 18.50 -34.63 -23.82
C LEU A 455 18.53 -35.84 -24.76
N ILE A 456 17.47 -36.65 -24.77
CA ILE A 456 17.32 -37.79 -25.69
C ILE A 456 17.26 -37.31 -27.15
N LEU A 457 16.42 -36.30 -27.43
CA LEU A 457 16.26 -35.76 -28.78
C LEU A 457 17.55 -35.12 -29.30
N ALA A 458 18.29 -34.44 -28.44
CA ALA A 458 19.59 -33.85 -28.74
C ALA A 458 20.75 -34.86 -28.72
N LYS A 459 20.49 -36.15 -28.42
CA LYS A 459 21.49 -37.22 -28.32
C LYS A 459 22.67 -36.86 -27.43
N VAL A 460 22.37 -36.37 -26.22
CA VAL A 460 23.39 -35.97 -25.25
C VAL A 460 23.92 -37.20 -24.53
N GLU A 461 25.22 -37.45 -24.63
CA GLU A 461 25.88 -38.65 -24.08
C GLU A 461 26.71 -38.38 -22.82
N SER A 462 26.96 -37.11 -22.48
CA SER A 462 27.82 -36.74 -21.34
C SER A 462 27.09 -35.85 -20.33
N ALA A 463 27.30 -36.14 -19.04
CA ALA A 463 26.87 -35.29 -17.93
C ALA A 463 27.59 -33.92 -17.90
N GLN A 464 28.66 -33.73 -18.68
CA GLN A 464 29.32 -32.43 -18.83
C GLN A 464 28.68 -31.52 -19.88
N ALA A 465 27.67 -32.00 -20.60
CA ALA A 465 27.00 -31.21 -21.62
C ALA A 465 26.28 -30.00 -21.02
N PHE A 466 26.42 -28.83 -21.66
CA PHE A 466 25.79 -27.59 -21.22
C PHE A 466 24.26 -27.70 -21.09
N SER A 467 23.61 -28.47 -21.96
CA SER A 467 22.16 -28.72 -21.91
C SER A 467 21.70 -29.31 -20.58
N TRP A 468 22.52 -30.17 -19.96
CA TRP A 468 22.30 -30.69 -18.61
C TRP A 468 22.84 -29.74 -17.53
N GLN A 469 24.06 -29.22 -17.72
CA GLN A 469 24.72 -28.34 -16.75
C GLN A 469 23.97 -27.03 -16.49
N SER A 470 23.22 -26.53 -17.45
CA SER A 470 22.40 -25.32 -17.35
C SER A 470 21.13 -25.48 -16.51
N GLN A 471 20.76 -26.72 -16.15
CA GLN A 471 19.59 -26.98 -15.29
C GLN A 471 19.92 -26.78 -13.81
N LEU A 472 18.93 -26.43 -13.00
CA LEU A 472 19.07 -26.38 -11.54
C LEU A 472 19.06 -27.81 -10.98
N ARG A 473 20.20 -28.26 -10.45
CA ARG A 473 20.39 -29.63 -9.95
C ARG A 473 20.61 -29.65 -8.45
N HIS A 474 19.82 -30.41 -7.72
CA HIS A 474 20.00 -30.62 -6.29
C HIS A 474 20.87 -31.85 -6.06
N ARG A 475 21.85 -31.73 -5.17
CA ARG A 475 22.69 -32.85 -4.75
C ARG A 475 22.84 -32.86 -3.24
N TRP A 476 22.80 -34.05 -2.65
CA TRP A 476 23.24 -34.24 -1.29
C TRP A 476 24.74 -34.55 -1.27
N ASP A 477 25.49 -33.85 -0.41
CA ASP A 477 26.91 -34.09 -0.21
C ASP A 477 27.11 -34.84 1.11
N GLU A 478 27.45 -36.14 1.02
CA GLU A 478 27.61 -37.01 2.20
C GLU A 478 28.73 -36.54 3.14
N GLY A 479 29.83 -36.04 2.59
CA GLY A 479 30.98 -35.59 3.37
C GLY A 479 30.67 -34.34 4.19
N ARG A 480 29.98 -33.36 3.59
CA ARG A 480 29.58 -32.11 4.25
C ARG A 480 28.23 -32.20 4.97
N ARG A 481 27.45 -33.27 4.73
CA ARG A 481 26.07 -33.45 5.19
C ARG A 481 25.20 -32.23 4.88
N HIS A 482 25.25 -31.80 3.63
CA HIS A 482 24.49 -30.66 3.13
C HIS A 482 23.98 -30.90 1.72
N CYS A 483 22.74 -30.51 1.47
CA CYS A 483 22.18 -30.29 0.15
C CYS A 483 22.77 -29.01 -0.49
N TYR A 484 23.13 -29.13 -1.76
CA TYR A 484 23.57 -28.04 -2.63
C TYR A 484 22.69 -27.97 -3.87
N ALA A 485 22.39 -26.75 -4.30
CA ALA A 485 21.80 -26.47 -5.59
C ALA A 485 22.90 -25.99 -6.55
N ASN A 486 23.03 -26.67 -7.68
CA ASN A 486 24.07 -26.47 -8.66
C ASN A 486 23.48 -26.06 -10.01
N ILE A 487 24.05 -25.03 -10.62
CA ILE A 487 23.71 -24.58 -11.97
C ILE A 487 24.95 -24.03 -12.65
N CYS A 488 25.29 -24.60 -13.80
CA CYS A 488 26.62 -24.48 -14.41
C CYS A 488 27.72 -24.77 -13.36
N ASP A 489 28.65 -23.84 -13.20
CA ASP A 489 29.74 -23.81 -12.21
C ASP A 489 29.33 -23.22 -10.84
N ALA A 490 28.18 -22.57 -10.75
CA ALA A 490 27.70 -21.99 -9.50
C ALA A 490 27.15 -23.08 -8.56
N GLN A 491 27.44 -22.89 -7.28
CA GLN A 491 26.98 -23.76 -6.19
C GLN A 491 26.42 -22.91 -5.06
N LEU A 492 25.15 -23.14 -4.73
CA LEU A 492 24.48 -22.53 -3.58
C LEU A 492 24.18 -23.61 -2.54
N GLN A 493 24.50 -23.35 -1.28
CA GLN A 493 24.09 -24.24 -0.19
C GLN A 493 22.59 -24.06 0.08
N TYR A 494 21.87 -25.15 0.23
CA TYR A 494 20.46 -25.09 0.66
C TYR A 494 20.38 -24.49 2.06
N SER A 495 19.45 -23.55 2.29
CA SER A 495 19.40 -22.76 3.53
C SER A 495 18.52 -23.35 4.63
N TYR A 496 17.75 -24.41 4.31
CA TYR A 496 16.90 -25.16 5.23
C TYR A 496 15.87 -24.30 5.98
N GLU A 497 15.45 -23.18 5.42
CA GLU A 497 14.32 -22.45 5.98
C GLU A 497 13.02 -23.16 5.62
N TYR A 498 12.08 -23.24 6.57
CA TYR A 498 10.77 -23.84 6.30
C TYR A 498 9.87 -22.82 5.60
N LEU A 499 9.58 -23.11 4.32
CA LEU A 499 8.80 -22.27 3.42
C LEU A 499 7.40 -22.86 3.16
N GLY A 500 7.02 -23.88 3.93
CA GLY A 500 5.71 -24.51 3.89
C GLY A 500 5.39 -25.24 2.58
N ASN A 501 4.14 -25.71 2.50
CA ASN A 501 3.56 -26.28 1.30
C ASN A 501 3.11 -25.17 0.34
N THR A 502 4.06 -24.58 -0.39
CA THR A 502 3.81 -23.47 -1.31
C THR A 502 3.90 -23.91 -2.77
N SER A 503 3.06 -23.31 -3.63
CA SER A 503 3.05 -23.63 -5.06
C SER A 503 4.34 -23.20 -5.75
N ARG A 504 4.82 -24.01 -6.70
CA ARG A 504 5.98 -23.69 -7.54
C ARG A 504 5.58 -22.92 -8.80
N LEU A 505 6.48 -22.04 -9.25
CA LEU A 505 6.36 -21.41 -10.56
C LEU A 505 6.59 -22.46 -11.66
N VAL A 506 5.82 -22.35 -12.74
CA VAL A 506 6.05 -23.15 -13.94
C VAL A 506 7.37 -22.75 -14.59
N ILE A 507 8.26 -23.73 -14.77
CA ILE A 507 9.59 -23.50 -15.32
C ILE A 507 9.54 -23.55 -16.86
N THR A 508 9.94 -22.46 -17.49
CA THR A 508 10.04 -22.27 -18.95
C THR A 508 11.48 -21.94 -19.35
N PRO A 509 11.84 -22.00 -20.66
CA PRO A 509 13.16 -21.55 -21.11
C PRO A 509 13.48 -20.08 -20.78
N LEU A 510 12.47 -19.24 -20.52
CA LEU A 510 12.68 -17.88 -20.05
C LEU A 510 13.09 -17.83 -18.58
N THR A 511 12.42 -18.60 -17.72
CA THR A 511 12.75 -18.67 -16.29
C THR A 511 14.07 -19.43 -16.06
N ASP A 512 14.39 -20.46 -16.84
CA ASP A 512 15.69 -21.15 -16.78
C ASP A 512 16.85 -20.19 -17.02
N ARG A 513 16.75 -19.36 -18.07
CA ARG A 513 17.75 -18.32 -18.35
C ARG A 513 17.85 -17.32 -17.20
N CYS A 514 16.74 -17.00 -16.56
CA CYS A 514 16.73 -16.16 -15.37
C CYS A 514 17.43 -16.86 -14.19
N TYR A 515 17.16 -18.14 -13.93
CA TYR A 515 17.82 -18.93 -12.88
C TYR A 515 19.32 -18.98 -13.05
N ILE A 516 19.78 -19.23 -14.28
CA ILE A 516 21.21 -19.17 -14.62
C ILE A 516 21.76 -17.78 -14.29
N THR A 517 21.12 -16.72 -14.80
CA THR A 517 21.62 -15.34 -14.62
C THR A 517 21.69 -14.92 -13.15
N LEU A 518 20.63 -15.21 -12.38
CA LEU A 518 20.52 -14.84 -10.97
C LEU A 518 21.47 -15.66 -10.09
N THR A 519 21.60 -16.95 -10.35
CA THR A 519 22.54 -17.78 -9.58
C THR A 519 23.99 -17.42 -9.89
N GLN A 520 24.29 -17.12 -11.15
CA GLN A 520 25.60 -16.63 -11.56
C GLN A 520 25.91 -15.23 -10.99
N SER A 521 24.92 -14.34 -10.89
CA SER A 521 25.15 -13.04 -10.24
C SER A 521 25.52 -13.21 -8.76
N LEU A 522 24.83 -14.10 -8.04
CA LEU A 522 25.17 -14.44 -6.65
C LEU A 522 26.56 -15.06 -6.53
N HIS A 523 26.93 -15.97 -7.44
CA HIS A 523 28.26 -16.58 -7.48
C HIS A 523 29.38 -15.53 -7.66
N LEU A 524 29.10 -14.45 -8.39
CA LEU A 524 30.00 -13.31 -8.61
C LEU A 524 29.86 -12.18 -7.58
N PHE A 525 29.06 -12.39 -6.51
CA PHE A 525 28.77 -11.39 -5.48
C PHE A 525 28.14 -10.09 -6.01
N MET A 526 27.32 -10.21 -7.05
CA MET A 526 26.54 -9.12 -7.66
C MET A 526 25.04 -9.33 -7.42
N GLY A 527 24.27 -8.24 -7.53
CA GLY A 527 22.81 -8.33 -7.54
C GLY A 527 22.27 -8.82 -8.89
N GLY A 528 21.00 -9.20 -8.93
CA GLY A 528 20.29 -9.55 -10.18
C GLY A 528 19.23 -8.51 -10.55
N ALA A 529 19.08 -8.20 -11.83
CA ALA A 529 18.10 -7.23 -12.32
C ALA A 529 17.21 -7.79 -13.44
N PRO A 530 16.20 -8.64 -13.12
CA PRO A 530 15.15 -9.00 -14.07
C PRO A 530 14.38 -7.77 -14.57
N ALA A 531 14.31 -7.59 -15.89
CA ALA A 531 13.68 -6.45 -16.54
C ALA A 531 12.79 -6.88 -17.71
N GLY A 532 11.60 -6.31 -17.81
CA GLY A 532 10.66 -6.61 -18.89
C GLY A 532 9.23 -6.16 -18.58
N PRO A 533 8.26 -6.40 -19.47
CA PRO A 533 6.87 -5.97 -19.29
C PRO A 533 6.22 -6.50 -18.00
N ALA A 534 5.14 -5.84 -17.56
CA ALA A 534 4.35 -6.33 -16.45
C ALA A 534 3.76 -7.72 -16.75
N GLY A 535 3.70 -8.59 -15.73
CA GLY A 535 3.11 -9.92 -15.88
C GLY A 535 4.02 -11.00 -16.50
N THR A 536 5.29 -10.72 -16.75
CA THR A 536 6.25 -11.71 -17.29
C THR A 536 6.91 -12.61 -16.24
N GLY A 537 6.49 -12.52 -14.97
CA GLY A 537 6.95 -13.41 -13.90
C GLY A 537 8.27 -13.02 -13.22
N LYS A 538 8.74 -11.78 -13.37
CA LYS A 538 10.02 -11.30 -12.78
C LYS A 538 10.17 -11.59 -11.28
N THR A 539 9.26 -11.06 -10.47
CA THR A 539 9.27 -11.21 -9.01
C THR A 539 9.05 -12.66 -8.59
N GLU A 540 8.11 -13.34 -9.24
CA GLU A 540 7.81 -14.76 -8.98
C GLU A 540 9.01 -15.68 -9.30
N THR A 541 9.80 -15.35 -10.32
CA THR A 541 11.01 -16.13 -10.67
C THR A 541 12.06 -16.00 -9.58
N THR A 542 12.29 -14.80 -9.05
CA THR A 542 13.22 -14.59 -7.91
C THR A 542 12.74 -15.35 -6.66
N LYS A 543 11.44 -15.28 -6.35
CA LYS A 543 10.85 -16.01 -5.21
C LYS A 543 10.97 -17.52 -5.38
N ASP A 544 10.67 -18.04 -6.57
CA ASP A 544 10.73 -19.48 -6.86
C ASP A 544 12.17 -20.00 -6.79
N LEU A 545 13.16 -19.24 -7.26
CA LEU A 545 14.57 -19.58 -7.10
C LEU A 545 14.97 -19.62 -5.62
N GLY A 546 14.59 -18.62 -4.83
CA GLY A 546 14.83 -18.60 -3.38
C GLY A 546 14.24 -19.83 -2.68
N ARG A 547 12.99 -20.18 -3.00
CA ARG A 547 12.37 -21.41 -2.51
C ARG A 547 13.12 -22.67 -2.94
N ALA A 548 13.65 -22.70 -4.16
CA ALA A 548 14.41 -23.84 -4.67
C ALA A 548 15.69 -24.08 -3.86
N VAL A 549 16.25 -23.05 -3.23
CA VAL A 549 17.43 -23.14 -2.36
C VAL A 549 17.09 -23.07 -0.87
N GLY A 550 15.80 -23.17 -0.51
CA GLY A 550 15.34 -23.13 0.88
C GLY A 550 15.60 -21.79 1.57
N MET A 551 15.59 -20.69 0.81
CA MET A 551 15.86 -19.32 1.24
C MET A 551 14.58 -18.48 1.23
N MET A 552 14.35 -17.72 2.30
CA MET A 552 13.28 -16.73 2.35
C MET A 552 13.62 -15.50 1.47
N VAL A 553 12.65 -15.08 0.67
CA VAL A 553 12.75 -13.90 -0.20
C VAL A 553 11.75 -12.84 0.25
N TYR A 554 12.25 -11.74 0.81
CA TYR A 554 11.46 -10.56 1.15
C TYR A 554 11.19 -9.75 -0.12
N VAL A 555 9.93 -9.42 -0.40
CA VAL A 555 9.56 -8.60 -1.54
C VAL A 555 9.12 -7.22 -1.05
N PHE A 556 9.81 -6.19 -1.49
CA PHE A 556 9.52 -4.80 -1.16
C PHE A 556 8.97 -4.10 -2.39
N ASN A 557 7.75 -3.57 -2.32
CA ASN A 557 7.18 -2.79 -3.41
C ASN A 557 7.70 -1.35 -3.32
N CYS A 558 8.48 -0.92 -4.30
CA CYS A 558 9.09 0.41 -4.30
C CYS A 558 8.12 1.49 -4.77
N SER A 559 8.15 2.62 -4.07
CA SER A 559 7.38 3.83 -4.37
C SER A 559 8.28 5.05 -4.43
N GLU A 560 7.79 6.15 -5.00
CA GLU A 560 8.50 7.44 -5.04
C GLU A 560 8.81 7.99 -3.63
N GLN A 561 8.01 7.62 -2.63
CA GLN A 561 8.15 8.02 -1.23
C GLN A 561 9.23 7.22 -0.45
N MET A 562 9.85 6.22 -1.08
CA MET A 562 10.83 5.38 -0.40
C MET A 562 12.15 6.13 -0.20
N ASP A 563 12.61 6.26 1.05
CA ASP A 563 13.82 7.01 1.39
C ASP A 563 15.06 6.11 1.54
N TYR A 564 16.25 6.73 1.53
CA TYR A 564 17.52 6.00 1.65
C TYR A 564 17.72 5.38 3.04
N LYS A 565 17.05 5.90 4.09
CA LYS A 565 17.16 5.37 5.45
C LYS A 565 16.37 4.07 5.60
N SER A 566 15.15 4.02 5.08
CA SER A 566 14.32 2.81 5.04
C SER A 566 15.00 1.71 4.23
N CYS A 567 15.53 2.04 3.04
CA CYS A 567 16.35 1.11 2.25
C CYS A 567 17.57 0.63 3.04
N GLY A 568 18.27 1.54 3.73
CA GLY A 568 19.39 1.22 4.60
C GLY A 568 19.04 0.19 5.67
N ASN A 569 17.93 0.39 6.39
CA ASN A 569 17.46 -0.54 7.42
C ASN A 569 17.09 -1.91 6.83
N ILE A 570 16.47 -1.94 5.64
CA ILE A 570 16.20 -3.20 4.93
C ILE A 570 17.51 -3.92 4.60
N TYR A 571 18.52 -3.20 4.06
CA TYR A 571 19.82 -3.80 3.75
C TYR A 571 20.57 -4.28 5.01
N LYS A 572 20.47 -3.57 6.15
CA LYS A 572 20.97 -4.06 7.45
C LYS A 572 20.33 -5.40 7.82
N GLY A 573 19.00 -5.49 7.72
CA GLY A 573 18.26 -6.73 7.98
C GLY A 573 18.69 -7.86 7.04
N LEU A 574 18.77 -7.61 5.74
CA LEU A 574 19.14 -8.61 4.74
C LEU A 574 20.59 -9.10 4.92
N ALA A 575 21.54 -8.19 5.17
CA ALA A 575 22.95 -8.54 5.38
C ALA A 575 23.17 -9.43 6.61
N GLN A 576 22.46 -9.15 7.70
CA GLN A 576 22.58 -9.88 8.96
C GLN A 576 21.76 -11.19 8.99
N THR A 577 20.65 -11.27 8.25
CA THR A 577 19.88 -12.53 8.11
C THR A 577 20.45 -13.46 7.05
N GLY A 578 21.17 -12.93 6.06
CA GLY A 578 21.59 -13.67 4.88
C GLY A 578 20.44 -14.00 3.92
N ALA A 579 19.25 -13.41 4.15
CA ALA A 579 18.07 -13.61 3.33
C ALA A 579 18.16 -12.85 2.00
N TRP A 580 17.22 -13.10 1.10
CA TRP A 580 17.17 -12.41 -0.18
C TRP A 580 16.11 -11.31 -0.16
N GLY A 581 16.45 -10.17 -0.77
CA GLY A 581 15.54 -9.04 -0.97
C GLY A 581 15.26 -8.82 -2.45
N CYS A 582 13.97 -8.82 -2.83
CA CYS A 582 13.51 -8.46 -4.16
C CYS A 582 12.79 -7.12 -4.09
N PHE A 583 13.41 -6.08 -4.63
CA PHE A 583 12.85 -4.73 -4.71
C PHE A 583 12.04 -4.65 -6.00
N ASP A 584 10.74 -4.83 -5.85
CA ASP A 584 9.80 -4.80 -6.97
C ASP A 584 9.58 -3.36 -7.41
N GLU A 585 9.51 -3.13 -8.71
CA GLU A 585 9.24 -1.81 -9.26
C GLU A 585 10.28 -0.75 -8.88
N PHE A 586 11.53 -1.18 -8.70
CA PHE A 586 12.65 -0.40 -8.16
C PHE A 586 12.91 0.94 -8.89
N ASN A 587 12.56 0.99 -10.18
CA ASN A 587 12.64 2.19 -11.00
C ASN A 587 11.52 3.23 -10.76
N ARG A 588 10.74 3.10 -9.66
CA ARG A 588 9.88 4.15 -9.11
C ARG A 588 10.57 5.04 -8.08
N ILE A 589 11.74 4.65 -7.58
CA ILE A 589 12.48 5.46 -6.62
C ILE A 589 13.08 6.66 -7.35
N SER A 590 13.11 7.81 -6.67
CA SER A 590 13.72 9.02 -7.21
C SER A 590 15.22 8.83 -7.47
N VAL A 591 15.73 9.49 -8.51
CA VAL A 591 17.13 9.33 -8.96
C VAL A 591 18.13 9.75 -7.86
N GLU A 592 17.77 10.76 -7.06
CA GLU A 592 18.57 11.23 -5.92
C GLU A 592 18.76 10.14 -4.87
N VAL A 593 17.68 9.45 -4.51
CA VAL A 593 17.72 8.35 -3.53
C VAL A 593 18.45 7.13 -4.10
N LEU A 594 18.23 6.79 -5.39
CA LEU A 594 18.92 5.69 -6.06
C LEU A 594 20.45 5.86 -6.04
N SER A 595 20.94 7.09 -6.14
CA SER A 595 22.37 7.40 -6.08
C SER A 595 22.99 7.07 -4.73
N VAL A 596 22.27 7.30 -3.63
CA VAL A 596 22.68 6.92 -2.27
C VAL A 596 22.58 5.40 -2.06
N ILE A 597 21.52 4.79 -2.58
CA ILE A 597 21.32 3.33 -2.52
C ILE A 597 22.48 2.58 -3.21
N ALA A 598 23.01 3.11 -4.32
CA ALA A 598 24.18 2.52 -4.98
C ALA A 598 25.37 2.36 -4.03
N VAL A 599 25.62 3.35 -3.16
CA VAL A 599 26.69 3.27 -2.16
C VAL A 599 26.39 2.21 -1.11
N GLN A 600 25.13 2.11 -0.66
CA GLN A 600 24.69 1.11 0.31
C GLN A 600 24.85 -0.31 -0.24
N VAL A 601 24.31 -0.59 -1.44
CA VAL A 601 24.42 -1.91 -2.09
C VAL A 601 25.89 -2.28 -2.30
N LYS A 602 26.70 -1.34 -2.80
CA LYS A 602 28.13 -1.55 -3.01
C LYS A 602 28.86 -1.88 -1.71
N CYS A 603 28.53 -1.21 -0.60
CA CYS A 603 29.14 -1.47 0.71
C CYS A 603 28.92 -2.93 1.15
N VAL A 604 27.70 -3.46 0.98
CA VAL A 604 27.39 -4.87 1.27
C VAL A 604 28.17 -5.81 0.35
N GLN A 605 28.15 -5.56 -0.97
CA GLN A 605 28.84 -6.40 -1.96
C GLN A 605 30.36 -6.43 -1.75
N ASP A 606 30.98 -5.28 -1.45
CA ASP A 606 32.41 -5.17 -1.17
C ASP A 606 32.79 -5.93 0.11
N ALA A 607 31.94 -5.90 1.14
CA ALA A 607 32.13 -6.67 2.37
C ALA A 607 32.08 -8.19 2.12
N ILE A 608 31.15 -8.65 1.26
CA ILE A 608 31.05 -10.06 0.85
C ILE A 608 32.30 -10.47 0.06
N ARG A 609 32.72 -9.65 -0.92
CA ARG A 609 33.91 -9.92 -1.74
C ARG A 609 35.19 -10.00 -0.90
N ALA A 610 35.29 -9.15 0.11
CA ALA A 610 36.37 -9.17 1.09
C ALA A 610 36.24 -10.28 2.16
N ARG A 611 35.21 -11.12 2.09
CA ARG A 611 34.92 -12.23 3.02
C ARG A 611 34.88 -11.78 4.49
N LYS A 612 34.34 -10.59 4.75
CA LYS A 612 34.19 -10.06 6.11
C LYS A 612 33.09 -10.80 6.86
N LYS A 613 33.27 -10.98 8.17
CA LYS A 613 32.22 -11.47 9.08
C LYS A 613 31.39 -10.34 9.67
N THR A 614 32.00 -9.17 9.82
CA THR A 614 31.38 -7.92 10.29
C THR A 614 31.90 -6.75 9.46
N PHE A 615 31.09 -5.72 9.29
CA PHE A 615 31.48 -4.53 8.55
C PHE A 615 30.71 -3.30 9.03
N ASN A 616 31.28 -2.11 8.82
CA ASN A 616 30.61 -0.86 9.10
C ASN A 616 29.64 -0.54 7.95
N PHE A 617 28.36 -0.42 8.28
CA PHE A 617 27.29 -0.04 7.37
C PHE A 617 26.49 1.10 7.98
N LEU A 618 26.45 2.25 7.28
CA LEU A 618 25.77 3.48 7.74
C LEU A 618 26.21 3.97 9.14
N GLY A 619 27.48 3.74 9.52
CA GLY A 619 28.04 4.18 10.79
C GLY A 619 27.99 3.13 11.90
N GLU A 620 27.33 2.00 11.68
CA GLU A 620 27.19 0.91 12.65
C GLU A 620 27.92 -0.35 12.21
N THR A 621 28.55 -1.05 13.16
CA THR A 621 29.21 -2.32 12.87
C THR A 621 28.21 -3.46 12.99
N ILE A 622 27.85 -4.07 11.85
CA ILE A 622 26.87 -5.16 11.78
C ILE A 622 27.52 -6.48 11.36
N THR A 623 26.84 -7.59 11.64
CA THR A 623 27.23 -8.91 11.15
C THR A 623 26.89 -9.09 9.66
N LEU A 624 27.60 -9.99 8.98
CA LEU A 624 27.37 -10.29 7.57
C LEU A 624 27.26 -11.81 7.38
N ILE A 625 26.13 -12.24 6.81
CA ILE A 625 25.93 -13.61 6.33
C ILE A 625 26.07 -13.59 4.80
N PRO A 626 27.10 -14.25 4.22
CA PRO A 626 27.42 -14.16 2.79
C PRO A 626 26.34 -14.66 1.82
N SER A 627 25.29 -15.32 2.31
CA SER A 627 24.18 -15.81 1.48
C SER A 627 23.21 -14.70 1.05
N VAL A 628 23.36 -13.48 1.56
CA VAL A 628 22.52 -12.33 1.21
C VAL A 628 22.48 -12.11 -0.30
N GLY A 629 21.27 -11.93 -0.84
CA GLY A 629 21.01 -11.73 -2.25
C GLY A 629 20.15 -10.49 -2.47
N LEU A 630 20.57 -9.61 -3.37
CA LEU A 630 19.85 -8.37 -3.69
C LEU A 630 19.37 -8.43 -5.13
N PHE A 631 18.06 -8.32 -5.32
CA PHE A 631 17.40 -8.40 -6.62
C PHE A 631 16.52 -7.17 -6.83
N ILE A 632 16.50 -6.64 -8.04
CA ILE A 632 15.65 -5.52 -8.44
C ILE A 632 14.81 -5.94 -9.63
N THR A 633 13.54 -5.55 -9.68
CA THR A 633 12.72 -5.74 -10.89
C THR A 633 12.44 -4.39 -11.54
N MET A 634 12.40 -4.39 -12.86
CA MET A 634 12.12 -3.18 -13.63
C MET A 634 11.06 -3.44 -14.70
N ASN A 635 10.21 -2.43 -14.90
CA ASN A 635 9.28 -2.32 -16.01
C ASN A 635 9.76 -1.15 -16.91
N PRO A 636 10.59 -1.41 -17.93
CA PRO A 636 11.05 -0.36 -18.84
C PRO A 636 9.88 0.22 -19.66
N GLY A 637 9.94 1.52 -19.98
CA GLY A 637 9.00 2.17 -20.90
C GLY A 637 7.61 2.51 -20.35
N TYR A 638 7.35 2.28 -19.05
CA TYR A 638 6.12 2.72 -18.39
C TYR A 638 6.24 4.17 -17.89
N ALA A 639 5.15 4.93 -17.94
CA ALA A 639 5.09 6.29 -17.40
C ALA A 639 5.39 6.32 -15.89
N GLY A 640 6.09 7.36 -15.43
CA GLY A 640 6.51 7.51 -14.03
C GLY A 640 7.65 6.56 -13.61
N ARG A 641 8.49 6.12 -14.56
CA ARG A 641 9.64 5.25 -14.29
C ARG A 641 10.94 5.94 -14.68
N THR A 642 11.91 5.89 -13.78
CA THR A 642 13.25 6.47 -13.98
C THR A 642 14.19 5.46 -14.61
N GLU A 643 15.18 5.93 -15.36
CA GLU A 643 16.32 5.08 -15.71
C GLU A 643 17.26 4.96 -14.52
N LEU A 644 17.85 3.77 -14.34
CA LEU A 644 18.81 3.57 -13.27
C LEU A 644 20.12 4.33 -13.56
N PRO A 645 20.74 4.95 -12.55
CA PRO A 645 22.09 5.49 -12.65
C PRO A 645 23.13 4.43 -13.08
N GLU A 646 24.14 4.81 -13.86
CA GLU A 646 25.18 3.89 -14.38
C GLU A 646 25.98 3.20 -13.27
N ASN A 647 26.31 3.92 -12.20
CA ASN A 647 26.99 3.36 -11.02
C ASN A 647 26.16 2.27 -10.32
N LEU A 648 24.83 2.37 -10.37
CA LEU A 648 23.91 1.37 -9.82
C LEU A 648 23.75 0.19 -10.78
N LYS A 649 23.60 0.44 -12.09
CA LYS A 649 23.55 -0.62 -13.12
C LYS A 649 24.77 -1.55 -13.02
N ALA A 650 25.95 -1.01 -12.75
CA ALA A 650 27.18 -1.80 -12.58
C ALA A 650 27.14 -2.80 -11.41
N LEU A 651 26.26 -2.63 -10.42
CA LEU A 651 26.15 -3.51 -9.25
C LEU A 651 25.20 -4.70 -9.47
N PHE A 652 24.44 -4.68 -10.58
CA PHE A 652 23.42 -5.68 -10.89
C PHE A 652 23.63 -6.30 -12.28
N ARG A 653 23.41 -7.60 -12.39
CA ARG A 653 23.43 -8.31 -13.68
C ARG A 653 22.03 -8.27 -14.31
N PRO A 654 21.84 -7.65 -15.49
CA PRO A 654 20.53 -7.56 -16.13
C PRO A 654 20.06 -8.91 -16.67
N CYS A 655 18.75 -9.17 -16.62
CA CYS A 655 18.11 -10.33 -17.22
C CYS A 655 16.81 -9.91 -17.94
N ALA A 656 16.73 -10.10 -19.25
CA ALA A 656 15.56 -9.71 -20.03
C ALA A 656 14.44 -10.76 -19.94
N MET A 657 13.28 -10.36 -19.40
CA MET A 657 12.07 -11.18 -19.25
C MET A 657 10.94 -10.64 -20.14
N VAL A 658 11.02 -10.92 -21.45
CA VAL A 658 10.19 -10.26 -22.47
C VAL A 658 8.85 -10.97 -22.74
N VAL A 659 8.87 -12.20 -23.26
CA VAL A 659 7.64 -12.95 -23.60
C VAL A 659 7.72 -14.37 -23.06
N PRO A 660 6.85 -14.76 -22.10
CA PRO A 660 6.72 -16.14 -21.64
C PRO A 660 6.10 -17.06 -22.71
N ASP A 661 6.41 -18.36 -22.63
CA ASP A 661 5.78 -19.38 -23.47
C ASP A 661 4.43 -19.79 -22.86
N PHE A 662 3.34 -19.22 -23.36
CA PHE A 662 2.00 -19.48 -22.80
C PHE A 662 1.48 -20.90 -23.09
N GLU A 663 1.90 -21.54 -24.20
CA GLU A 663 1.48 -22.92 -24.52
C GLU A 663 2.08 -23.88 -23.50
N LEU A 664 3.39 -23.77 -23.24
CA LEU A 664 4.06 -24.60 -22.23
C LEU A 664 3.51 -24.36 -20.82
N ILE A 665 3.25 -23.10 -20.45
CA ILE A 665 2.69 -22.79 -19.13
C ILE A 665 1.29 -23.39 -18.99
N CYS A 666 0.46 -23.28 -20.04
CA CYS A 666 -0.88 -23.85 -20.06
C CYS A 666 -0.85 -25.38 -19.94
N GLU A 667 0.05 -26.07 -20.66
CA GLU A 667 0.24 -27.53 -20.57
C GLU A 667 0.55 -27.94 -19.13
N ILE A 668 1.57 -27.34 -18.52
CA ILE A 668 2.03 -27.73 -17.18
C ILE A 668 0.94 -27.47 -16.13
N MET A 669 0.22 -26.36 -16.25
CA MET A 669 -0.88 -26.03 -15.35
C MET A 669 -2.06 -26.98 -15.51
N LEU A 670 -2.40 -27.40 -16.74
CA LEU A 670 -3.43 -28.42 -16.97
C LEU A 670 -3.03 -29.75 -16.33
N VAL A 671 -1.77 -30.18 -16.48
CA VAL A 671 -1.25 -31.38 -15.79
C VAL A 671 -1.41 -31.26 -14.28
N ALA A 672 -1.04 -30.12 -13.70
CA ALA A 672 -1.20 -29.85 -12.27
C ALA A 672 -2.68 -29.80 -11.85
N GLU A 673 -3.63 -29.57 -12.76
CA GLU A 673 -5.07 -29.62 -12.46
C GLU A 673 -5.69 -31.02 -12.69
N GLY A 674 -4.88 -32.01 -13.07
CA GLY A 674 -5.30 -33.40 -13.24
C GLY A 674 -5.64 -33.80 -14.69
N PHE A 675 -5.21 -33.03 -15.69
CA PHE A 675 -5.42 -33.36 -17.10
C PHE A 675 -4.28 -34.23 -17.64
N ILE A 676 -4.63 -35.30 -18.36
CA ILE A 676 -3.68 -36.22 -19.01
C ILE A 676 -3.37 -35.76 -20.43
N ASP A 677 -4.37 -35.30 -21.20
CA ASP A 677 -4.22 -34.84 -22.59
C ASP A 677 -3.84 -33.35 -22.68
N ALA A 678 -3.17 -32.85 -21.64
CA ALA A 678 -2.87 -31.44 -21.42
C ALA A 678 -2.17 -30.74 -22.59
N LYS A 679 -1.28 -31.42 -23.31
CA LYS A 679 -0.50 -30.83 -24.41
C LYS A 679 -1.37 -30.40 -25.59
N LEU A 680 -2.31 -31.26 -26.01
CA LEU A 680 -3.22 -30.93 -27.11
C LEU A 680 -4.20 -29.83 -26.71
N LEU A 681 -4.70 -29.92 -25.47
CA LEU A 681 -5.65 -28.98 -24.89
C LEU A 681 -5.03 -27.58 -24.69
N ALA A 682 -3.78 -27.50 -24.26
CA ALA A 682 -3.04 -26.26 -24.13
C ALA A 682 -2.89 -25.53 -25.47
N ARG A 683 -2.56 -26.27 -26.53
CA ARG A 683 -2.49 -25.69 -27.88
C ARG A 683 -3.84 -25.11 -28.31
N LYS A 684 -4.93 -25.86 -28.14
CA LYS A 684 -6.29 -25.35 -28.45
C LYS A 684 -6.63 -24.10 -27.64
N PHE A 685 -6.30 -24.09 -26.35
CA PHE A 685 -6.49 -22.93 -25.48
C PHE A 685 -5.79 -21.69 -26.03
N ILE A 686 -4.48 -21.80 -26.29
CA ILE A 686 -3.68 -20.64 -26.72
C ILE A 686 -4.09 -20.20 -28.12
N THR A 687 -4.41 -21.13 -29.03
CA THR A 687 -4.96 -20.78 -30.34
C THR A 687 -6.26 -19.97 -30.20
N LEU A 688 -7.19 -20.37 -29.32
CA LEU A 688 -8.41 -19.59 -29.06
C LEU A 688 -8.08 -18.17 -28.58
N TYR A 689 -7.20 -18.03 -27.60
CA TYR A 689 -6.88 -16.72 -27.00
C TYR A 689 -6.16 -15.79 -27.98
N THR A 690 -5.26 -16.34 -28.81
CA THR A 690 -4.62 -15.61 -29.90
C THR A 690 -5.66 -15.13 -30.92
N LEU A 691 -6.56 -16.02 -31.36
CA LEU A 691 -7.63 -15.66 -32.29
C LEU A 691 -8.60 -14.64 -31.69
N CYS A 692 -8.94 -14.76 -30.42
CA CYS A 692 -9.78 -13.77 -29.73
C CYS A 692 -9.11 -12.40 -29.69
N LYS A 693 -7.80 -12.34 -29.45
CA LYS A 693 -7.04 -11.09 -29.46
C LYS A 693 -6.98 -10.44 -30.85
N GLU A 694 -6.95 -11.24 -31.92
CA GLU A 694 -6.83 -10.75 -33.29
C GLU A 694 -8.18 -10.40 -33.94
N LEU A 695 -9.25 -11.15 -33.61
CA LEU A 695 -10.54 -11.09 -34.31
C LEU A 695 -11.64 -10.35 -33.54
N LEU A 696 -11.58 -10.29 -32.21
CA LEU A 696 -12.57 -9.54 -31.44
C LEU A 696 -12.27 -8.04 -31.46
N SER A 697 -13.30 -7.24 -31.18
CA SER A 697 -13.13 -5.80 -31.07
C SER A 697 -12.10 -5.41 -29.99
N LYS A 698 -11.39 -4.29 -30.19
CA LYS A 698 -10.41 -3.79 -29.22
C LYS A 698 -11.13 -3.12 -28.06
N GLN A 699 -11.23 -3.84 -26.94
CA GLN A 699 -11.80 -3.34 -25.69
C GLN A 699 -10.71 -3.23 -24.61
N ASP A 700 -10.72 -2.15 -23.83
CA ASP A 700 -9.73 -1.92 -22.76
C ASP A 700 -9.78 -2.99 -21.65
N HIS A 701 -10.94 -3.62 -21.46
CA HIS A 701 -11.16 -4.64 -20.43
C HIS A 701 -10.87 -6.08 -20.90
N TYR A 702 -10.55 -6.29 -22.19
CA TYR A 702 -10.16 -7.61 -22.69
C TYR A 702 -8.73 -7.95 -22.24
N ASP A 703 -8.61 -8.98 -21.41
CA ASP A 703 -7.34 -9.51 -20.94
C ASP A 703 -7.16 -10.96 -21.41
N TRP A 704 -6.25 -11.14 -22.37
CA TRP A 704 -5.82 -12.45 -22.88
C TRP A 704 -4.45 -12.86 -22.33
N GLY A 705 -3.97 -12.18 -21.28
CA GLY A 705 -2.68 -12.42 -20.64
C GLY A 705 -2.68 -13.57 -19.64
N LEU A 706 -1.51 -13.84 -19.07
CA LEU A 706 -1.26 -15.00 -18.20
C LEU A 706 -2.19 -15.07 -16.96
N ARG A 707 -2.58 -13.91 -16.40
CA ARG A 707 -3.50 -13.87 -15.26
C ARG A 707 -4.90 -14.39 -15.62
N ALA A 708 -5.39 -14.05 -16.81
CA ALA A 708 -6.65 -14.56 -17.33
C ALA A 708 -6.56 -16.06 -17.61
N ILE A 709 -5.47 -16.51 -18.26
CA ILE A 709 -5.19 -17.93 -18.53
C ILE A 709 -5.23 -18.74 -17.24
N LYS A 710 -4.43 -18.34 -16.23
CA LYS A 710 -4.39 -19.03 -14.93
C LYS A 710 -5.76 -19.18 -14.28
N SER A 711 -6.61 -18.15 -14.38
CA SER A 711 -7.94 -18.20 -13.76
C SER A 711 -8.84 -19.24 -14.42
N VAL A 712 -8.81 -19.36 -15.76
CA VAL A 712 -9.57 -20.40 -16.47
C VAL A 712 -9.08 -21.79 -16.13
N LEU A 713 -7.76 -22.00 -16.04
CA LEU A 713 -7.19 -23.32 -15.78
C LEU A 713 -7.58 -23.86 -14.41
N VAL A 714 -7.59 -23.01 -13.39
CA VAL A 714 -8.07 -23.37 -12.04
C VAL A 714 -9.55 -23.77 -12.07
N VAL A 715 -10.38 -23.04 -12.82
CA VAL A 715 -11.80 -23.39 -13.02
C VAL A 715 -11.93 -24.73 -13.76
N ALA A 716 -11.15 -24.96 -14.81
CA ALA A 716 -11.15 -26.20 -15.57
C ALA A 716 -10.79 -27.40 -14.67
N GLY A 717 -9.80 -27.26 -13.78
CA GLY A 717 -9.46 -28.26 -12.78
C GLY A 717 -10.59 -28.55 -11.79
N SER A 718 -11.24 -27.51 -11.28
CA SER A 718 -12.42 -27.66 -10.41
C SER A 718 -13.55 -28.42 -11.11
N LEU A 719 -13.82 -28.09 -12.38
CA LEU A 719 -14.82 -28.78 -13.20
C LEU A 719 -14.43 -30.23 -13.48
N LYS A 720 -13.14 -30.52 -13.74
CA LYS A 720 -12.65 -31.88 -13.97
C LYS A 720 -12.81 -32.75 -12.73
N ARG A 721 -12.51 -32.22 -11.55
CA ARG A 721 -12.71 -32.92 -10.26
C ARG A 721 -14.19 -33.10 -9.93
N GLY A 722 -15.04 -32.14 -10.28
CA GLY A 722 -16.48 -32.23 -10.08
C GLY A 722 -17.19 -33.21 -11.02
N ASP A 723 -16.57 -33.58 -12.14
CA ASP A 723 -17.08 -34.60 -13.08
C ASP A 723 -15.91 -35.42 -13.69
N PRO A 724 -15.27 -36.31 -12.90
CA PRO A 724 -14.05 -37.01 -13.32
C PRO A 724 -14.21 -37.86 -14.59
N GLY A 725 -15.40 -38.42 -14.81
CA GLY A 725 -15.71 -39.28 -15.95
C GLY A 725 -15.91 -38.53 -17.27
N ARG A 726 -16.03 -37.19 -17.24
CA ARG A 726 -16.20 -36.39 -18.46
C ARG A 726 -14.88 -36.25 -19.21
N ALA A 727 -14.98 -36.29 -20.54
CA ALA A 727 -13.86 -36.06 -21.45
C ALA A 727 -13.22 -34.68 -21.21
N GLU A 728 -11.89 -34.63 -21.23
CA GLU A 728 -11.12 -33.44 -20.84
C GLU A 728 -11.32 -32.25 -21.77
N ASP A 729 -11.52 -32.51 -23.05
CA ASP A 729 -11.82 -31.50 -24.07
C ASP A 729 -13.17 -30.80 -23.82
N GLN A 730 -14.20 -31.55 -23.40
CA GLN A 730 -15.50 -31.02 -23.01
C GLN A 730 -15.42 -30.16 -21.75
N VAL A 731 -14.64 -30.60 -20.77
CA VAL A 731 -14.42 -29.84 -19.53
C VAL A 731 -13.71 -28.53 -19.84
N LEU A 732 -12.65 -28.57 -20.65
CA LEU A 732 -11.90 -27.38 -21.00
C LEU A 732 -12.74 -26.40 -21.84
N MET A 733 -13.47 -26.89 -22.85
CA MET A 733 -14.35 -26.06 -23.66
C MET A 733 -15.37 -25.33 -22.79
N ARG A 734 -16.01 -26.04 -21.85
CA ARG A 734 -16.96 -25.46 -20.90
C ARG A 734 -16.32 -24.36 -20.07
N ALA A 735 -15.13 -24.60 -19.51
CA ALA A 735 -14.40 -23.60 -18.74
C ALA A 735 -14.08 -22.35 -19.57
N LEU A 736 -13.58 -22.54 -20.79
CA LEU A 736 -13.24 -21.46 -21.73
C LEU A 736 -14.47 -20.62 -22.10
N ARG A 737 -15.59 -21.28 -22.42
CA ARG A 737 -16.83 -20.61 -22.80
C ARG A 737 -17.44 -19.86 -21.61
N ASP A 738 -17.73 -20.58 -20.52
CA ASP A 738 -18.53 -20.05 -19.42
C ASP A 738 -17.77 -18.94 -18.65
N PHE A 739 -16.43 -19.01 -18.57
CA PHE A 739 -15.62 -18.01 -17.88
C PHE A 739 -15.38 -16.73 -18.71
N ASN A 740 -15.44 -16.79 -20.04
CA ASN A 740 -15.18 -15.64 -20.91
C ASN A 740 -16.46 -14.93 -21.36
N ILE A 741 -17.59 -15.63 -21.51
CA ILE A 741 -18.89 -15.02 -21.83
C ILE A 741 -19.23 -13.78 -20.99
N PRO A 742 -19.02 -13.75 -19.65
CA PRO A 742 -19.37 -12.59 -18.83
C PRO A 742 -18.60 -11.31 -19.20
N LYS A 743 -17.45 -11.45 -19.88
CA LYS A 743 -16.52 -10.37 -20.22
C LYS A 743 -16.65 -9.91 -21.66
N ILE A 744 -17.22 -10.73 -22.54
CA ILE A 744 -17.32 -10.47 -23.97
C ILE A 744 -18.53 -9.57 -24.23
N VAL A 745 -18.34 -8.52 -25.03
CA VAL A 745 -19.44 -7.63 -25.43
C VAL A 745 -20.39 -8.36 -26.37
N THR A 746 -21.66 -7.94 -26.38
CA THR A 746 -22.73 -8.62 -27.15
C THR A 746 -22.39 -8.79 -28.63
N ASP A 747 -21.77 -7.79 -29.26
CA ASP A 747 -21.42 -7.81 -30.69
C ASP A 747 -20.31 -8.82 -31.03
N ASP A 748 -19.43 -9.10 -30.07
CA ASP A 748 -18.30 -10.04 -30.21
C ASP A 748 -18.71 -11.49 -29.87
N LEU A 749 -19.86 -11.69 -29.22
CA LEU A 749 -20.31 -13.01 -28.75
C LEU A 749 -20.49 -14.03 -29.89
N PRO A 750 -21.08 -13.71 -31.05
CA PRO A 750 -21.19 -14.65 -32.17
C PRO A 750 -19.83 -15.08 -32.72
N VAL A 751 -18.87 -14.15 -32.80
CA VAL A 751 -17.49 -14.44 -33.26
C VAL A 751 -16.81 -15.38 -32.27
N PHE A 752 -16.88 -15.08 -30.98
CA PHE A 752 -16.31 -15.93 -29.94
C PHE A 752 -16.90 -17.36 -29.95
N MET A 753 -18.22 -17.49 -30.08
CA MET A 753 -18.87 -18.80 -30.14
C MET A 753 -18.51 -19.57 -31.41
N GLY A 754 -18.31 -18.87 -32.54
CA GLY A 754 -17.78 -19.46 -33.78
C GLY A 754 -16.38 -20.05 -33.59
N LEU A 755 -15.47 -19.28 -32.97
CA LEU A 755 -14.10 -19.74 -32.67
C LEU A 755 -14.07 -20.95 -31.73
N ILE A 756 -14.96 -20.99 -30.74
CA ILE A 756 -15.13 -22.17 -29.88
C ILE A 756 -15.59 -23.38 -30.70
N GLY A 757 -16.60 -23.20 -31.57
CA GLY A 757 -17.13 -24.26 -32.43
C GLY A 757 -16.09 -24.85 -33.39
N ASP A 758 -15.19 -24.01 -33.93
CA ASP A 758 -14.13 -24.45 -34.82
C ASP A 758 -13.04 -25.28 -34.10
N LEU A 759 -12.69 -24.90 -32.86
CA LEU A 759 -11.66 -25.59 -32.07
C LEU A 759 -12.18 -26.84 -31.33
N PHE A 760 -13.48 -26.85 -31.03
CA PHE A 760 -14.19 -27.89 -30.30
C PHE A 760 -15.44 -28.36 -31.09
N PRO A 761 -15.26 -28.96 -32.28
CA PRO A 761 -16.36 -29.35 -33.14
C PRO A 761 -17.23 -30.42 -32.50
N ALA A 762 -18.54 -30.35 -32.74
CA ALA A 762 -19.55 -31.31 -32.27
C ALA A 762 -19.69 -31.47 -30.74
N LEU A 763 -19.20 -30.49 -29.96
CA LEU A 763 -19.36 -30.46 -28.50
C LEU A 763 -20.43 -29.46 -28.06
N ASP A 764 -21.69 -29.90 -27.96
CA ASP A 764 -22.75 -29.12 -27.30
C ASP A 764 -22.83 -29.49 -25.81
N VAL A 765 -22.10 -28.75 -24.97
CA VAL A 765 -22.01 -29.02 -23.53
C VAL A 765 -22.78 -27.95 -22.75
N PRO A 766 -23.89 -28.27 -22.06
CA PRO A 766 -24.67 -27.27 -21.33
C PRO A 766 -23.91 -26.70 -20.12
N ARG A 767 -24.19 -25.43 -19.79
CA ARG A 767 -23.67 -24.77 -18.58
C ARG A 767 -24.12 -25.51 -17.32
N LYS A 768 -23.28 -25.52 -16.28
CA LYS A 768 -23.65 -26.11 -14.99
C LYS A 768 -24.59 -25.13 -14.30
N ARG A 769 -25.77 -25.59 -13.88
CA ARG A 769 -26.72 -24.73 -13.18
C ARG A 769 -26.90 -25.21 -11.76
N ASP A 770 -26.81 -24.29 -10.82
CA ASP A 770 -27.29 -24.49 -9.46
C ASP A 770 -28.70 -23.92 -9.36
N LEU A 771 -29.70 -24.81 -9.53
CA LEU A 771 -31.11 -24.42 -9.52
C LEU A 771 -31.57 -23.93 -8.14
N ASN A 772 -30.91 -24.37 -7.06
CA ASN A 772 -31.25 -23.91 -5.72
C ASN A 772 -30.77 -22.47 -5.52
N PHE A 773 -29.55 -22.17 -5.97
CA PHE A 773 -29.02 -20.82 -5.92
C PHE A 773 -29.83 -19.85 -6.78
N GLU A 774 -30.18 -20.24 -8.01
CA GLU A 774 -31.04 -19.42 -8.88
C GLU A 774 -32.42 -19.14 -8.26
N LYS A 775 -32.99 -20.09 -7.51
CA LYS A 775 -34.26 -19.91 -6.80
C LYS A 775 -34.14 -18.87 -5.68
N ILE A 776 -33.04 -18.90 -4.92
CA ILE A 776 -32.76 -17.93 -3.84
C ILE A 776 -32.57 -16.52 -4.41
N ILE A 777 -31.87 -16.39 -5.54
CA ILE A 777 -31.69 -15.10 -6.22
C ILE A 777 -33.06 -14.51 -6.60
N ARG A 778 -33.93 -15.30 -7.24
CA ARG A 778 -35.28 -14.84 -7.62
C ARG A 778 -36.10 -14.39 -6.43
N GLN A 779 -36.04 -15.11 -5.33
CA GLN A 779 -36.74 -14.73 -4.10
C GLN A 779 -36.20 -13.39 -3.57
N SER A 780 -34.88 -13.24 -3.48
CA SER A 780 -34.22 -12.02 -2.99
C SER A 780 -34.55 -10.81 -3.86
N MET A 781 -34.63 -11.00 -5.19
CA MET A 781 -35.03 -9.93 -6.12
C MET A 781 -36.45 -9.44 -5.87
N LEU A 782 -37.40 -10.37 -5.61
CA LEU A 782 -38.78 -10.00 -5.29
C LEU A 782 -38.86 -9.25 -3.95
N GLU A 783 -38.08 -9.65 -2.95
CA GLU A 783 -37.99 -8.97 -1.65
C GLU A 783 -37.42 -7.55 -1.77
N LEU A 784 -36.41 -7.35 -2.64
CA LEU A 784 -35.86 -6.03 -3.01
C LEU A 784 -36.75 -5.21 -3.94
N LYS A 785 -37.94 -5.72 -4.29
CA LYS A 785 -38.90 -5.10 -5.23
C LYS A 785 -38.32 -4.86 -6.63
N LEU A 786 -37.42 -5.74 -7.07
CA LEU A 786 -36.81 -5.74 -8.40
C LEU A 786 -37.55 -6.71 -9.35
N GLN A 787 -37.34 -6.53 -10.66
CA GLN A 787 -37.86 -7.44 -11.68
C GLN A 787 -36.93 -8.64 -11.85
N ALA A 788 -37.44 -9.85 -11.58
CA ALA A 788 -36.68 -11.10 -11.67
C ALA A 788 -36.46 -11.59 -13.12
N GLU A 789 -35.76 -10.80 -13.93
CA GLU A 789 -35.36 -11.20 -15.29
C GLU A 789 -34.28 -12.30 -15.28
N GLU A 790 -34.36 -13.24 -16.23
CA GLU A 790 -33.36 -14.32 -16.41
C GLU A 790 -31.95 -13.79 -16.63
N SER A 791 -31.83 -12.66 -17.36
CA SER A 791 -30.58 -11.96 -17.64
C SER A 791 -29.90 -11.50 -16.34
N PHE A 792 -30.69 -10.98 -15.40
CA PHE A 792 -30.22 -10.51 -14.11
C PHE A 792 -29.79 -11.67 -13.21
N VAL A 793 -30.60 -12.73 -13.14
CA VAL A 793 -30.25 -13.96 -12.40
C VAL A 793 -28.93 -14.53 -12.93
N LEU A 794 -28.78 -14.61 -14.25
CA LEU A 794 -27.55 -15.05 -14.89
C LEU A 794 -26.34 -14.18 -14.49
N LYS A 795 -26.49 -12.86 -14.42
CA LYS A 795 -25.40 -11.95 -14.02
C LYS A 795 -24.99 -12.11 -12.57
N VAL A 796 -25.93 -12.32 -11.65
CA VAL A 796 -25.62 -12.62 -10.24
C VAL A 796 -24.86 -13.95 -10.12
N VAL A 797 -25.29 -14.98 -10.84
CA VAL A 797 -24.56 -16.27 -10.85
C VAL A 797 -23.16 -16.11 -11.43
N GLN A 798 -23.01 -15.38 -12.54
CA GLN A 798 -21.68 -15.12 -13.13
C GLN A 798 -20.76 -14.34 -12.19
N LEU A 799 -21.31 -13.39 -11.43
CA LEU A 799 -20.55 -12.62 -10.44
C LEU A 799 -20.06 -13.53 -9.31
N GLU A 800 -20.94 -14.40 -8.79
CA GLU A 800 -20.60 -15.37 -7.75
C GLU A 800 -19.53 -16.37 -8.22
N GLU A 801 -19.69 -16.94 -9.42
CA GLU A 801 -18.70 -17.83 -10.04
C GLU A 801 -17.33 -17.13 -10.21
N LEU A 802 -17.32 -15.85 -10.59
CA LEU A 802 -16.08 -15.07 -10.71
C LEU A 802 -15.44 -14.77 -9.35
N LEU A 803 -16.25 -14.49 -8.33
CA LEU A 803 -15.79 -14.23 -6.96
C LEU A 803 -15.20 -15.47 -6.29
N GLN A 804 -15.69 -16.67 -6.62
CA GLN A 804 -15.08 -17.93 -6.18
C GLN A 804 -13.63 -18.10 -6.70
N VAL A 805 -13.30 -17.46 -7.82
CA VAL A 805 -11.97 -17.56 -8.46
C VAL A 805 -11.08 -16.36 -8.12
N ARG A 806 -11.66 -15.17 -7.94
CA ARG A 806 -10.93 -13.92 -7.68
C ARG A 806 -11.54 -13.14 -6.53
N HIS A 807 -10.67 -12.63 -5.65
CA HIS A 807 -11.05 -11.79 -4.52
C HIS A 807 -11.60 -10.40 -4.92
N SER A 808 -11.33 -9.94 -6.15
CA SER A 808 -11.79 -8.65 -6.66
C SER A 808 -12.17 -8.79 -8.13
N VAL A 809 -13.28 -8.15 -8.48
CA VAL A 809 -13.93 -8.21 -9.79
C VAL A 809 -14.42 -6.81 -10.15
N PHE A 810 -14.38 -6.49 -11.45
CA PHE A 810 -14.90 -5.23 -11.97
C PHE A 810 -16.24 -5.47 -12.63
N VAL A 811 -17.24 -4.67 -12.27
CA VAL A 811 -18.56 -4.67 -12.92
C VAL A 811 -18.64 -3.47 -13.85
N VAL A 812 -18.51 -3.71 -15.15
CA VAL A 812 -18.43 -2.68 -16.19
C VAL A 812 -19.79 -2.45 -16.84
N GLY A 813 -20.15 -1.18 -17.06
CA GLY A 813 -21.35 -0.77 -17.80
C GLY A 813 -21.73 0.68 -17.49
N ASN A 814 -22.87 1.16 -17.99
CA ASN A 814 -23.33 2.54 -17.75
C ASN A 814 -23.96 2.72 -16.35
N ALA A 815 -24.05 3.97 -15.89
CA ALA A 815 -24.81 4.31 -14.69
C ALA A 815 -26.31 4.02 -14.91
N GLY A 816 -27.02 3.57 -13.87
CA GLY A 816 -28.46 3.25 -13.95
C GLY A 816 -28.82 1.88 -14.54
N CYS A 817 -27.84 1.07 -14.99
CA CYS A 817 -28.10 -0.26 -15.57
C CYS A 817 -28.27 -1.40 -14.53
N GLY A 818 -28.66 -1.09 -13.29
CA GLY A 818 -28.87 -2.10 -12.25
C GLY A 818 -27.62 -2.77 -11.68
N LYS A 819 -26.40 -2.40 -12.12
CA LYS A 819 -25.13 -3.02 -11.71
C LYS A 819 -24.85 -3.02 -10.21
N SER A 820 -25.33 -2.01 -9.47
CA SER A 820 -25.17 -1.93 -8.01
C SER A 820 -26.16 -2.80 -7.25
N GLN A 821 -27.21 -3.28 -7.94
CA GLN A 821 -28.21 -4.20 -7.39
C GLN A 821 -27.83 -5.66 -7.66
N VAL A 822 -27.02 -5.91 -8.71
CA VAL A 822 -26.30 -7.17 -8.96
C VAL A 822 -25.18 -7.29 -7.93
#